data_AF-A0AA39TBI6-F1
#
_entry.id   AF-A0AA39TBI6-F1
#
_cell.length_a   1.000
_cell.length_b   1.000
_cell.length_c   1.000
_cell.angle_alpha   90.00
_cell.angle_beta   90.00
_cell.angle_gamma   90.00
#
_symmetry.space_group_name_H-M   'P 1'
#
loop_
_entity.id
_entity.type
_entity.pdbx_description
1 polymer ?
#
loop_
_entity_poly.entity_id
_entity_poly.type
_entity_poly.pdbx_seq_one_letter_code
_entity_poly.pdbx_strand_id
1 'polypeptide(L)'
;MPTATSTTATATNTYTTATSGILHRLSSTDQDVKLKALRQLKNQIIGNRTKKLSFLKLGAVPSVAAILAEAVLADDGDRNNSFNKNVIVQSAAVLGSFACGFDAGVQAVLDAGAFPDLLRLLSNLDEKVVDAGARSVKMIYQSKLAPKYDFLQEKNMEFLLSLLNSESETVSGLGASIITHSCKTSVEQKILFDAGILKKLNSLLKGSLSQKDSSLESLATIFKDNPEVVLKFVGSESGRALSSIIELVKDKFARTRLLASLCLIVIRNTSPCYLKDIAIKTKLVNTLLELLGDPGQVGDEASFALSSLIAQKEDMQKLAFENNAIDKLYCHLQKDSLNPRRFEGILLALADMCSKLECCRSRFLSSQVLNSVVDAVAHDSADVRSAACICFKSVARSIQNLSAGSFLTEAVVIPLVRVLDDPSTSVQVAALGVISNIVVDFTARRSIFIRCGGMKQLVQLSKSMDAAIRLNALWALRNLMFQAESKCKEGVFMELTASLLASLICDPEPFVQEQALALVRNLVDGCISSVEYVFAEDGIILDAVGRQLQSALKAEIGIQGMYVLSNVATGEEFHKEAVLNQLIPHAETGAQAYIIKFLQSNDSRLRTAAVWTVVNLTNSLSPGAVDRLEILRGAGIVSQINNMQNDPCLDVKLRVNTALGQFKTLDTCLSHTLFNLSLEASISRVGHIAFIFFAIKAV
;
A
#
# COMPACT_ATOMS: atom_id res chain seq x y z
N MET A 1 -64.95 -9.80 6.41
CA MET A 1 -65.23 -10.54 5.15
C MET A 1 -65.31 -9.52 4.01
N PRO A 2 -65.05 -9.88 2.74
CA PRO A 2 -64.13 -10.88 2.18
C PRO A 2 -63.01 -10.17 1.34
N THR A 3 -61.96 -10.77 0.76
CA THR A 3 -61.13 -11.98 1.01
C THR A 3 -59.84 -11.77 0.22
N ALA A 4 -58.66 -12.05 0.80
CA ALA A 4 -57.38 -12.08 0.07
C ALA A 4 -56.91 -13.53 -0.04
N THR A 5 -56.73 -14.03 -1.27
CA THR A 5 -56.40 -15.43 -1.56
C THR A 5 -54.94 -15.76 -1.24
N SER A 6 -54.73 -16.74 -0.36
CA SER A 6 -53.41 -17.26 -0.02
C SER A 6 -52.92 -18.29 -1.06
N THR A 7 -52.00 -17.91 -1.94
CA THR A 7 -51.39 -18.80 -2.96
C THR A 7 -49.88 -19.00 -2.80
N THR A 8 -49.27 -18.50 -1.72
CA THR A 8 -47.80 -18.57 -1.49
C THR A 8 -47.33 -19.73 -0.60
N ALA A 9 -48.23 -20.46 0.08
CA ALA A 9 -47.85 -21.47 1.07
C ALA A 9 -47.61 -22.90 0.52
N THR A 10 -48.03 -23.21 -0.71
CA THR A 10 -47.96 -24.57 -1.28
C THR A 10 -46.66 -24.87 -2.03
N ALA A 11 -45.97 -23.83 -2.54
CA ALA A 11 -44.72 -24.00 -3.27
C ALA A 11 -43.53 -24.36 -2.35
N THR A 12 -43.43 -23.77 -1.16
CA THR A 12 -42.30 -24.01 -0.24
C THR A 12 -42.31 -25.42 0.36
N ASN A 13 -43.47 -25.96 0.71
CA ASN A 13 -43.61 -27.30 1.30
C ASN A 13 -43.36 -28.46 0.32
N THR A 14 -43.51 -28.24 -0.99
CA THR A 14 -43.20 -29.25 -2.02
C THR A 14 -41.69 -29.32 -2.33
N TYR A 15 -40.94 -28.22 -2.20
CA TYR A 15 -39.49 -28.24 -2.35
C TYR A 15 -38.75 -28.91 -1.17
N THR A 16 -39.20 -28.75 0.07
CA THR A 16 -38.59 -29.40 1.25
C THR A 16 -38.83 -30.91 1.31
N THR A 17 -40.01 -31.38 0.87
CA THR A 17 -40.29 -32.82 0.72
C THR A 17 -39.50 -33.46 -0.42
N ALA A 18 -39.37 -32.78 -1.58
CA ALA A 18 -38.56 -33.30 -2.68
C ALA A 18 -37.05 -33.35 -2.40
N THR A 19 -36.52 -32.45 -1.56
CA THR A 19 -35.09 -32.41 -1.20
C THR A 19 -34.73 -33.41 -0.10
N SER A 20 -35.56 -33.59 0.92
CA SER A 20 -35.39 -34.63 1.95
C SER A 20 -35.48 -36.05 1.38
N GLY A 21 -36.37 -36.28 0.40
CA GLY A 21 -36.50 -37.57 -0.29
C GLY A 21 -35.23 -38.02 -1.05
N ILE A 22 -34.34 -37.09 -1.44
CA ILE A 22 -33.06 -37.45 -2.08
C ILE A 22 -32.07 -38.01 -1.04
N LEU A 23 -31.99 -37.39 0.15
CA LEU A 23 -31.11 -37.86 1.24
C LEU A 23 -31.51 -39.24 1.75
N HIS A 24 -32.82 -39.49 1.92
CA HIS A 24 -33.31 -40.83 2.27
C HIS A 24 -32.90 -41.88 1.23
N ARG A 25 -32.93 -41.53 -0.07
CA ARG A 25 -32.52 -42.43 -1.16
C ARG A 25 -31.00 -42.61 -1.29
N LEU A 26 -30.19 -41.67 -0.81
CA LEU A 26 -28.73 -41.86 -0.66
C LEU A 26 -28.42 -42.88 0.45
N SER A 27 -29.25 -42.96 1.48
CA SER A 27 -29.14 -43.93 2.59
C SER A 27 -29.72 -45.31 2.25
N SER A 28 -30.17 -45.53 1.02
CA SER A 28 -30.75 -46.80 0.57
C SER A 28 -29.70 -47.92 0.49
N THR A 29 -30.05 -49.14 0.89
CA THR A 29 -29.22 -50.33 0.63
C THR A 29 -29.21 -50.73 -0.85
N ASP A 30 -30.26 -50.36 -1.60
CA ASP A 30 -30.32 -50.54 -3.05
C ASP A 30 -29.36 -49.58 -3.79
N GLN A 31 -28.43 -50.17 -4.52
CA GLN A 31 -27.36 -49.50 -5.28
C GLN A 31 -27.87 -48.70 -6.50
N ASP A 32 -28.95 -49.12 -7.16
CA ASP A 32 -29.58 -48.37 -8.25
C ASP A 32 -30.38 -47.16 -7.74
N VAL A 33 -31.03 -47.31 -6.58
CA VAL A 33 -31.65 -46.18 -5.88
C VAL A 33 -30.59 -45.15 -5.46
N LYS A 34 -29.46 -45.59 -4.88
CA LYS A 34 -28.28 -44.75 -4.55
C LYS A 34 -27.75 -44.03 -5.81
N LEU A 35 -27.47 -44.76 -6.90
CA LEU A 35 -26.94 -44.20 -8.14
C LEU A 35 -27.87 -43.15 -8.78
N LYS A 36 -29.19 -43.43 -8.82
CA LYS A 36 -30.20 -42.48 -9.29
C LYS A 36 -30.27 -41.23 -8.40
N ALA A 37 -30.13 -41.37 -7.08
CA ALA A 37 -30.14 -40.26 -6.14
C ALA A 37 -28.89 -39.37 -6.30
N LEU A 38 -27.70 -39.95 -6.48
CA LEU A 38 -26.45 -39.21 -6.76
C LEU A 38 -26.57 -38.38 -8.05
N ARG A 39 -27.06 -38.99 -9.15
CA ARG A 39 -27.29 -38.29 -10.43
C ARG A 39 -28.28 -37.12 -10.27
N GLN A 40 -29.37 -37.34 -9.53
CA GLN A 40 -30.39 -36.32 -9.27
C GLN A 40 -29.84 -35.16 -8.42
N LEU A 41 -29.08 -35.46 -7.35
CA LEU A 41 -28.44 -34.46 -6.49
C LEU A 41 -27.47 -33.59 -7.30
N LYS A 42 -26.56 -34.21 -8.04
CA LYS A 42 -25.58 -33.53 -8.91
C LYS A 42 -26.27 -32.51 -9.83
N ASN A 43 -27.31 -32.93 -10.54
CA ASN A 43 -28.04 -32.10 -11.48
C ASN A 43 -28.80 -30.93 -10.80
N GLN A 44 -29.08 -31.01 -9.50
CA GLN A 44 -29.66 -29.89 -8.75
C GLN A 44 -28.63 -28.88 -8.23
N ILE A 45 -27.39 -29.30 -7.95
CA ILE A 45 -26.36 -28.44 -7.34
C ILE A 45 -25.39 -27.80 -8.33
N ILE A 46 -25.26 -28.33 -9.54
CA ILE A 46 -24.45 -27.73 -10.62
C ILE A 46 -24.91 -26.28 -10.85
N GLY A 47 -23.95 -25.34 -10.83
CA GLY A 47 -24.19 -23.91 -11.05
C GLY A 47 -25.01 -23.17 -9.98
N ASN A 48 -25.61 -23.85 -9.00
CA ASN A 48 -26.60 -23.24 -8.09
C ASN A 48 -26.10 -23.16 -6.63
N ARG A 49 -25.51 -22.02 -6.27
CA ARG A 49 -24.93 -21.77 -4.93
C ARG A 49 -25.95 -21.90 -3.79
N THR A 50 -27.20 -21.47 -4.01
CA THR A 50 -28.27 -21.58 -3.00
C THR A 50 -28.65 -23.04 -2.72
N LYS A 51 -28.76 -23.87 -3.76
CA LYS A 51 -29.01 -25.31 -3.61
C LYS A 51 -27.81 -26.05 -3.00
N LYS A 52 -26.56 -25.69 -3.37
CA LYS A 52 -25.36 -26.20 -2.69
C LYS A 52 -25.43 -25.95 -1.18
N LEU A 53 -25.70 -24.71 -0.76
CA LEU A 53 -25.82 -24.36 0.66
C LEU A 53 -26.97 -25.10 1.36
N SER A 54 -28.12 -25.27 0.69
CA SER A 54 -29.26 -26.00 1.25
C SER A 54 -28.95 -27.48 1.51
N PHE A 55 -28.43 -28.20 0.51
CA PHE A 55 -28.06 -29.61 0.66
C PHE A 55 -26.88 -29.82 1.62
N LEU A 56 -25.96 -28.86 1.71
CA LEU A 56 -24.86 -28.89 2.68
C LEU A 56 -25.41 -28.83 4.12
N LYS A 57 -26.36 -27.91 4.41
CA LYS A 57 -27.05 -27.85 5.71
C LYS A 57 -27.84 -29.11 6.06
N LEU A 58 -28.29 -29.86 5.06
CA LEU A 58 -29.01 -31.13 5.23
C LEU A 58 -28.09 -32.36 5.33
N GLY A 59 -26.76 -32.18 5.44
CA GLY A 59 -25.81 -33.30 5.64
C GLY A 59 -25.53 -34.13 4.38
N ALA A 60 -25.81 -33.60 3.19
CA ALA A 60 -25.59 -34.34 1.95
C ALA A 60 -24.10 -34.64 1.66
N VAL A 61 -23.17 -33.76 2.06
CA VAL A 61 -21.74 -33.94 1.79
C VAL A 61 -21.16 -35.14 2.58
N PRO A 62 -21.31 -35.24 3.93
CA PRO A 62 -20.91 -36.46 4.66
C PRO A 62 -21.56 -37.74 4.13
N SER A 63 -22.83 -37.70 3.76
CA SER A 63 -23.55 -38.87 3.23
C SER A 63 -22.94 -39.36 1.90
N VAL A 64 -22.56 -38.45 1.01
CA VAL A 64 -21.92 -38.80 -0.28
C VAL A 64 -20.46 -39.21 -0.09
N ALA A 65 -19.76 -38.62 0.87
CA ALA A 65 -18.40 -39.04 1.25
C ALA A 65 -18.39 -40.49 1.76
N ALA A 66 -19.32 -40.87 2.63
CA ALA A 66 -19.46 -42.24 3.11
C ALA A 66 -19.74 -43.24 1.96
N ILE A 67 -20.65 -42.89 1.03
CA ILE A 67 -20.92 -43.72 -0.16
C ILE A 67 -19.67 -43.89 -1.03
N LEU A 68 -18.86 -42.83 -1.18
CA LEU A 68 -17.60 -42.93 -1.91
C LEU A 68 -16.61 -43.86 -1.20
N ALA A 69 -16.43 -43.71 0.11
CA ALA A 69 -15.53 -44.55 0.90
C ALA A 69 -15.95 -46.03 0.86
N GLU A 70 -17.24 -46.34 1.04
CA GLU A 70 -17.81 -47.69 0.87
C GLU A 70 -17.48 -48.26 -0.51
N ALA A 71 -17.77 -47.50 -1.58
CA ALA A 71 -17.60 -47.96 -2.96
C ALA A 71 -16.12 -48.14 -3.35
N VAL A 72 -15.21 -47.33 -2.81
CA VAL A 72 -13.76 -47.45 -3.02
C VAL A 72 -13.16 -48.64 -2.27
N LEU A 73 -13.67 -48.96 -1.07
CA LEU A 73 -13.26 -50.17 -0.33
C LEU A 73 -13.80 -51.46 -0.97
N ALA A 74 -14.93 -51.37 -1.67
CA ALA A 74 -15.54 -52.49 -2.40
C ALA A 74 -15.04 -52.65 -3.85
N ASP A 75 -14.11 -51.81 -4.31
CA ASP A 75 -13.53 -51.90 -5.66
C ASP A 75 -12.39 -52.92 -5.68
N ASP A 76 -12.69 -54.16 -6.09
CA ASP A 76 -11.76 -55.29 -6.20
C ASP A 76 -10.81 -55.20 -7.41
N GLY A 77 -10.97 -54.17 -8.25
CA GLY A 77 -10.21 -53.97 -9.48
C GLY A 77 -10.76 -54.73 -10.69
N ASP A 78 -11.87 -55.48 -10.57
CA ASP A 78 -12.49 -56.13 -11.73
C ASP A 78 -12.96 -55.09 -12.75
N ARG A 79 -12.51 -55.26 -13.99
CA ARG A 79 -12.94 -54.39 -15.09
C ARG A 79 -14.44 -54.48 -15.35
N ASN A 80 -15.07 -55.63 -15.05
CA ASN A 80 -16.47 -55.91 -15.34
C ASN A 80 -17.47 -55.37 -14.29
N ASN A 81 -17.02 -54.91 -13.11
CA ASN A 81 -17.88 -54.28 -12.10
C ASN A 81 -18.30 -52.84 -12.47
N SER A 82 -18.96 -52.72 -13.63
CA SER A 82 -19.49 -51.48 -14.21
C SER A 82 -20.38 -50.71 -13.22
N PHE A 83 -21.11 -51.42 -12.35
CA PHE A 83 -22.04 -50.78 -11.43
C PHE A 83 -21.32 -50.01 -10.31
N ASN A 84 -20.38 -50.64 -9.60
CA ASN A 84 -19.66 -49.99 -8.50
C ASN A 84 -18.91 -48.73 -9.00
N LYS A 85 -18.22 -48.86 -10.14
CA LYS A 85 -17.54 -47.75 -10.83
C LYS A 85 -18.46 -46.58 -11.16
N ASN A 86 -19.70 -46.84 -11.57
CA ASN A 86 -20.70 -45.78 -11.79
C ASN A 86 -21.04 -45.02 -10.49
N VAL A 87 -21.12 -45.71 -9.35
CA VAL A 87 -21.37 -45.09 -8.03
C VAL A 87 -20.16 -44.23 -7.61
N ILE A 88 -18.93 -44.74 -7.76
CA ILE A 88 -17.69 -43.97 -7.51
C ILE A 88 -17.68 -42.69 -8.35
N VAL A 89 -17.87 -42.81 -9.67
CA VAL A 89 -17.85 -41.68 -10.61
C VAL A 89 -18.90 -40.62 -10.28
N GLN A 90 -20.13 -41.00 -9.93
CA GLN A 90 -21.16 -40.02 -9.56
C GLN A 90 -20.91 -39.41 -8.17
N SER A 91 -20.41 -40.18 -7.20
CA SER A 91 -20.11 -39.67 -5.85
C SER A 91 -18.99 -38.63 -5.88
N ALA A 92 -17.89 -38.93 -6.59
CA ALA A 92 -16.83 -37.97 -6.85
C ALA A 92 -17.37 -36.70 -7.53
N ALA A 93 -18.12 -36.85 -8.64
CA ALA A 93 -18.69 -35.72 -9.36
C ALA A 93 -19.65 -34.85 -8.52
N VAL A 94 -20.37 -35.42 -7.55
CA VAL A 94 -21.20 -34.66 -6.59
C VAL A 94 -20.33 -33.87 -5.63
N LEU A 95 -19.30 -34.48 -5.03
CA LEU A 95 -18.37 -33.81 -4.11
C LEU A 95 -17.62 -32.65 -4.81
N GLY A 96 -17.09 -32.90 -6.02
CA GLY A 96 -16.49 -31.87 -6.87
C GLY A 96 -17.48 -30.75 -7.23
N SER A 97 -18.76 -31.08 -7.43
CA SER A 97 -19.81 -30.08 -7.67
C SER A 97 -20.11 -29.23 -6.43
N PHE A 98 -20.02 -29.77 -5.21
CA PHE A 98 -20.12 -28.97 -3.98
C PHE A 98 -18.92 -28.03 -3.82
N ALA A 99 -17.70 -28.51 -4.07
CA ALA A 99 -16.46 -27.75 -3.98
C ALA A 99 -16.36 -26.59 -4.99
N CYS A 100 -16.77 -26.82 -6.24
CA CYS A 100 -16.59 -25.88 -7.36
C CYS A 100 -17.08 -24.45 -7.05
N GLY A 101 -16.15 -23.49 -6.97
CA GLY A 101 -16.43 -22.07 -6.75
C GLY A 101 -17.14 -21.74 -5.44
N PHE A 102 -17.04 -22.58 -4.40
CA PHE A 102 -17.80 -22.40 -3.16
C PHE A 102 -17.01 -22.90 -1.93
N ASP A 103 -16.30 -21.98 -1.26
CA ASP A 103 -15.39 -22.29 -0.14
C ASP A 103 -16.05 -23.09 1.00
N ALA A 104 -17.28 -22.77 1.40
CA ALA A 104 -17.99 -23.56 2.41
C ALA A 104 -18.28 -25.00 1.95
N GLY A 105 -18.46 -25.22 0.64
CA GLY A 105 -18.55 -26.55 0.04
C GLY A 105 -17.21 -27.28 0.03
N VAL A 106 -16.10 -26.58 -0.21
CA VAL A 106 -14.75 -27.14 -0.06
C VAL A 106 -14.50 -27.57 1.38
N GLN A 107 -14.76 -26.68 2.35
CA GLN A 107 -14.61 -26.99 3.78
C GLN A 107 -15.39 -28.24 4.16
N ALA A 108 -16.68 -28.33 3.79
CA ALA A 108 -17.51 -29.50 4.10
C ALA A 108 -17.01 -30.80 3.45
N VAL A 109 -16.39 -30.75 2.27
CA VAL A 109 -15.80 -31.93 1.61
C VAL A 109 -14.50 -32.38 2.31
N LEU A 110 -13.74 -31.44 2.86
CA LEU A 110 -12.54 -31.73 3.67
C LEU A 110 -12.92 -32.28 5.06
N ASP A 111 -13.87 -31.65 5.75
CA ASP A 111 -14.38 -32.07 7.06
C ASP A 111 -15.02 -33.45 7.02
N ALA A 112 -15.67 -33.80 5.90
CA ALA A 112 -16.23 -35.13 5.65
C ALA A 112 -15.16 -36.21 5.34
N GLY A 113 -13.87 -35.88 5.34
CA GLY A 113 -12.78 -36.83 5.12
C GLY A 113 -12.64 -37.34 3.68
N ALA A 114 -13.34 -36.76 2.70
CA ALA A 114 -13.42 -37.32 1.35
C ALA A 114 -12.17 -37.10 0.48
N PHE A 115 -11.28 -36.18 0.85
CA PHE A 115 -10.14 -35.78 0.01
C PHE A 115 -9.10 -36.90 -0.22
N PRO A 116 -8.67 -37.69 0.78
CA PRO A 116 -7.80 -38.85 0.55
C PRO A 116 -8.42 -39.90 -0.37
N ASP A 117 -9.74 -40.13 -0.28
CA ASP A 117 -10.43 -41.08 -1.14
C ASP A 117 -10.51 -40.59 -2.59
N LEU A 118 -10.78 -39.29 -2.79
CA LEU A 118 -10.74 -38.64 -4.10
C LEU A 118 -9.34 -38.67 -4.74
N LEU A 119 -8.27 -38.57 -3.94
CA LEU A 119 -6.90 -38.76 -4.43
C LEU A 119 -6.63 -40.23 -4.80
N ARG A 120 -7.13 -41.19 -4.03
CA ARG A 120 -6.95 -42.63 -4.32
C ARG A 120 -7.56 -43.04 -5.67
N LEU A 121 -8.62 -42.37 -6.12
CA LEU A 121 -9.21 -42.58 -7.45
C LEU A 121 -8.22 -42.33 -8.60
N LEU A 122 -7.18 -41.51 -8.40
CA LEU A 122 -6.19 -41.17 -9.42
C LEU A 122 -5.25 -42.33 -9.76
N SER A 123 -5.23 -43.39 -8.94
CA SER A 123 -4.46 -44.62 -9.17
C SER A 123 -5.34 -45.80 -9.62
N ASN A 124 -6.61 -45.57 -9.96
CA ASN A 124 -7.52 -46.62 -10.41
C ASN A 124 -7.22 -47.08 -11.84
N LEU A 125 -7.55 -48.33 -12.17
CA LEU A 125 -7.36 -48.92 -13.51
C LEU A 125 -8.42 -48.47 -14.53
N ASP A 126 -9.52 -47.86 -14.08
CA ASP A 126 -10.60 -47.36 -14.93
C ASP A 126 -10.46 -45.85 -15.17
N GLU A 127 -10.20 -45.48 -16.42
CA GLU A 127 -10.03 -44.08 -16.84
C GLU A 127 -11.18 -43.16 -16.42
N LYS A 128 -12.43 -43.66 -16.39
CA LYS A 128 -13.59 -42.82 -16.02
C LYS A 128 -13.59 -42.50 -14.52
N VAL A 129 -13.10 -43.42 -13.69
CA VAL A 129 -12.90 -43.22 -12.25
C VAL A 129 -11.79 -42.21 -12.02
N VAL A 130 -10.65 -42.37 -12.69
CA VAL A 130 -9.52 -41.42 -12.65
C VAL A 130 -9.98 -40.02 -13.06
N ASP A 131 -10.70 -39.88 -14.17
CA ASP A 131 -11.16 -38.58 -14.67
C ASP A 131 -12.26 -37.93 -13.79
N ALA A 132 -13.03 -38.73 -13.06
CA ALA A 132 -13.98 -38.24 -12.07
C ALA A 132 -13.27 -37.75 -10.79
N GLY A 133 -12.28 -38.48 -10.30
CA GLY A 133 -11.39 -38.04 -9.22
C GLY A 133 -10.66 -36.76 -9.59
N ALA A 134 -10.01 -36.73 -10.75
CA ALA A 134 -9.19 -35.61 -11.20
C ALA A 134 -9.98 -34.29 -11.33
N ARG A 135 -11.19 -34.33 -11.93
CA ARG A 135 -12.09 -33.15 -11.94
C ARG A 135 -12.44 -32.69 -10.52
N SER A 136 -12.77 -33.62 -9.64
CA SER A 136 -13.26 -33.30 -8.30
C SER A 136 -12.17 -32.69 -7.42
N VAL A 137 -10.96 -33.25 -7.46
CA VAL A 137 -9.78 -32.70 -6.82
C VAL A 137 -9.41 -31.33 -7.44
N LYS A 138 -9.50 -31.16 -8.76
CA LYS A 138 -9.27 -29.86 -9.43
C LYS A 138 -10.27 -28.78 -8.97
N MET A 139 -11.53 -29.14 -8.71
CA MET A 139 -12.51 -28.20 -8.16
C MET A 139 -12.21 -27.80 -6.70
N ILE A 140 -11.61 -28.70 -5.90
CA ILE A 140 -11.15 -28.39 -4.54
C ILE A 140 -9.99 -27.40 -4.58
N TYR A 141 -8.99 -27.63 -5.46
CA TYR A 141 -7.82 -26.75 -5.59
C TYR A 141 -8.15 -25.32 -6.06
N GLN A 142 -9.34 -25.04 -6.60
CA GLN A 142 -9.78 -23.66 -6.88
C GLN A 142 -9.95 -22.79 -5.63
N SER A 143 -10.01 -23.38 -4.43
CA SER A 143 -10.15 -22.66 -3.17
C SER A 143 -8.81 -22.52 -2.43
N LYS A 144 -8.66 -21.41 -1.69
CA LYS A 144 -7.55 -21.22 -0.74
C LYS A 144 -7.56 -22.21 0.43
N LEU A 145 -8.68 -22.89 0.66
CA LEU A 145 -8.85 -23.94 1.67
C LEU A 145 -8.30 -25.31 1.23
N ALA A 146 -7.90 -25.46 -0.03
CA ALA A 146 -7.34 -26.72 -0.52
C ALA A 146 -6.12 -27.16 0.31
N PRO A 147 -5.98 -28.46 0.62
CA PRO A 147 -4.80 -28.99 1.31
C PRO A 147 -3.51 -28.62 0.57
N LYS A 148 -2.50 -28.17 1.32
CA LYS A 148 -1.18 -27.88 0.74
C LYS A 148 -0.54 -29.17 0.24
N TYR A 149 -0.05 -29.14 -0.99
CA TYR A 149 0.78 -30.21 -1.53
C TYR A 149 2.24 -30.05 -1.09
N ASP A 150 2.83 -31.10 -0.53
CA ASP A 150 4.24 -31.10 -0.13
C ASP A 150 5.13 -31.58 -1.28
N PHE A 151 5.85 -30.63 -1.89
CA PHE A 151 6.77 -30.86 -2.99
C PHE A 151 8.15 -31.41 -2.56
N LEU A 152 8.48 -31.42 -1.26
CA LEU A 152 9.77 -31.89 -0.76
C LEU A 152 9.90 -33.42 -0.74
N GLN A 153 8.76 -34.12 -0.66
CA GLN A 153 8.74 -35.57 -0.66
C GLN A 153 8.86 -36.12 -2.08
N GLU A 154 9.89 -36.95 -2.31
CA GLU A 154 10.19 -37.58 -3.60
C GLU A 154 8.97 -38.28 -4.22
N LYS A 155 8.26 -39.11 -3.44
CA LYS A 155 7.02 -39.79 -3.86
C LYS A 155 5.91 -38.84 -4.32
N ASN A 156 5.80 -37.66 -3.69
CA ASN A 156 4.83 -36.64 -4.10
C ASN A 156 5.27 -35.95 -5.41
N MET A 157 6.58 -35.80 -5.64
CA MET A 157 7.10 -35.29 -6.91
C MET A 157 6.91 -36.29 -8.04
N GLU A 158 7.17 -37.58 -7.81
CA GLU A 158 6.88 -38.67 -8.74
C GLU A 158 5.39 -38.72 -9.11
N PHE A 159 4.51 -38.63 -8.11
CA PHE A 159 3.06 -38.59 -8.34
C PHE A 159 2.65 -37.36 -9.17
N LEU A 160 3.17 -36.17 -8.85
CA LEU A 160 2.91 -34.94 -9.61
C LEU A 160 3.38 -35.06 -11.08
N LEU A 161 4.56 -35.65 -11.30
CA LEU A 161 5.07 -35.96 -12.63
C LEU A 161 4.18 -36.97 -13.37
N SER A 162 3.64 -37.98 -12.69
CA SER A 162 2.71 -38.95 -13.29
C SER A 162 1.39 -38.29 -13.72
N LEU A 163 0.85 -37.36 -12.90
CA LEU A 163 -0.34 -36.60 -13.24
C LEU A 163 -0.10 -35.73 -14.49
N LEU A 164 0.98 -34.94 -14.50
CA LEU A 164 1.33 -34.10 -15.64
C LEU A 164 1.61 -34.90 -16.91
N ASN A 165 2.16 -36.12 -16.78
CA ASN A 165 2.46 -37.00 -17.91
C ASN A 165 1.26 -37.79 -18.46
N SER A 166 0.12 -37.79 -17.78
CA SER A 166 -1.11 -38.43 -18.26
C SER A 166 -1.57 -37.89 -19.62
N GLU A 167 -2.04 -38.78 -20.48
CA GLU A 167 -2.70 -38.42 -21.75
C GLU A 167 -4.06 -37.75 -21.52
N SER A 168 -4.69 -37.96 -20.35
CA SER A 168 -5.92 -37.22 -20.01
C SER A 168 -5.63 -35.74 -19.77
N GLU A 169 -6.34 -34.89 -20.52
CA GLU A 169 -6.36 -33.44 -20.34
C GLU A 169 -6.83 -33.03 -18.94
N THR A 170 -7.72 -33.81 -18.35
CA THR A 170 -8.24 -33.59 -16.99
C THR A 170 -7.13 -33.82 -15.96
N VAL A 171 -6.41 -34.94 -16.08
CA VAL A 171 -5.39 -35.38 -15.11
C VAL A 171 -4.14 -34.51 -15.20
N SER A 172 -3.66 -34.25 -16.42
CA SER A 172 -2.57 -33.29 -16.65
C SER A 172 -2.96 -31.87 -16.21
N GLY A 173 -4.21 -31.47 -16.47
CA GLY A 173 -4.78 -30.22 -15.97
C GLY A 173 -4.99 -30.14 -14.46
N LEU A 174 -5.05 -31.27 -13.73
CA LEU A 174 -5.01 -31.32 -12.27
C LEU A 174 -3.59 -31.10 -11.76
N GLY A 175 -2.59 -31.81 -12.30
CA GLY A 175 -1.19 -31.64 -11.88
C GLY A 175 -0.73 -30.19 -11.95
N ALA A 176 -1.10 -29.49 -13.03
CA ALA A 176 -0.94 -28.04 -13.17
C ALA A 176 -1.69 -27.25 -12.07
N SER A 177 -2.96 -27.55 -11.81
CA SER A 177 -3.77 -26.86 -10.79
C SER A 177 -3.21 -27.01 -9.36
N ILE A 178 -2.62 -28.18 -9.03
CA ILE A 178 -1.93 -28.42 -7.75
C ILE A 178 -0.76 -27.44 -7.57
N ILE A 179 0.05 -27.25 -8.62
CA ILE A 179 1.19 -26.32 -8.63
C ILE A 179 0.71 -24.88 -8.38
N THR A 180 -0.27 -24.40 -9.15
CA THR A 180 -0.80 -23.02 -9.06
C THR A 180 -1.24 -22.63 -7.64
N HIS A 181 -1.76 -23.57 -6.85
CA HIS A 181 -2.37 -23.27 -5.54
C HIS A 181 -1.48 -23.66 -4.34
N SER A 182 -0.54 -24.59 -4.52
CA SER A 182 0.37 -25.03 -3.46
C SER A 182 1.73 -24.35 -3.50
N CYS A 183 2.28 -24.03 -4.68
CA CYS A 183 3.61 -23.43 -4.82
C CYS A 183 3.61 -21.96 -4.36
N LYS A 184 4.38 -21.64 -3.32
CA LYS A 184 4.37 -20.32 -2.65
C LYS A 184 5.75 -19.77 -2.32
N THR A 185 6.79 -20.58 -2.36
CA THR A 185 8.15 -20.22 -1.95
C THR A 185 9.18 -20.43 -3.07
N SER A 186 10.28 -19.70 -3.01
CA SER A 186 11.41 -19.83 -3.96
C SER A 186 12.06 -21.21 -3.94
N VAL A 187 11.99 -21.92 -2.80
CA VAL A 187 12.48 -23.30 -2.64
C VAL A 187 11.60 -24.27 -3.42
N GLU A 188 10.28 -24.21 -3.27
CA GLU A 188 9.34 -25.07 -4.01
C GLU A 188 9.44 -24.82 -5.53
N GLN A 189 9.53 -23.55 -5.95
CA GLN A 189 9.73 -23.19 -7.36
C GLN A 189 11.02 -23.79 -7.94
N LYS A 190 12.11 -23.81 -7.16
CA LYS A 190 13.38 -24.42 -7.56
C LYS A 190 13.31 -25.95 -7.63
N ILE A 191 12.67 -26.59 -6.66
CA ILE A 191 12.46 -28.05 -6.66
C ILE A 191 11.63 -28.48 -7.87
N LEU A 192 10.53 -27.78 -8.18
CA LEU A 192 9.72 -28.02 -9.38
C LEU A 192 10.56 -27.83 -10.66
N PHE A 193 11.43 -26.81 -10.70
CA PHE A 193 12.35 -26.61 -11.81
C PHE A 193 13.33 -27.78 -11.96
N ASP A 194 14.03 -28.17 -10.90
CA ASP A 194 15.07 -29.20 -10.92
C ASP A 194 14.48 -30.60 -11.24
N ALA A 195 13.22 -30.86 -10.83
CA ALA A 195 12.44 -32.03 -11.22
C ALA A 195 11.96 -32.04 -12.69
N GLY A 196 12.28 -31.01 -13.49
CA GLY A 196 11.96 -30.94 -14.91
C GLY A 196 10.51 -30.54 -15.25
N ILE A 197 9.70 -30.15 -14.25
CA ILE A 197 8.27 -29.81 -14.41
C ILE A 197 8.06 -28.75 -15.50
N LEU A 198 8.95 -27.75 -15.60
CA LEU A 198 8.84 -26.69 -16.62
C LEU A 198 8.87 -27.21 -18.05
N LYS A 199 9.67 -28.24 -18.34
CA LYS A 199 9.71 -28.85 -19.69
C LYS A 199 8.36 -29.49 -20.02
N LYS A 200 7.73 -30.14 -19.03
CA LYS A 200 6.42 -30.75 -19.22
C LYS A 200 5.32 -29.71 -19.39
N LEU A 201 5.28 -28.68 -18.55
CA LEU A 201 4.34 -27.55 -18.69
C LEU A 201 4.51 -26.85 -20.06
N ASN A 202 5.75 -26.65 -20.54
CA ASN A 202 6.02 -26.12 -21.88
C ASN A 202 5.44 -27.01 -23.00
N SER A 203 5.54 -28.34 -22.87
CA SER A 203 4.93 -29.25 -23.85
C SER A 203 3.40 -29.16 -23.89
N LEU A 204 2.75 -28.93 -22.73
CA LEU A 204 1.30 -28.79 -22.60
C LEU A 204 0.76 -27.47 -23.20
N LEU A 205 1.61 -26.47 -23.45
CA LEU A 205 1.24 -25.25 -24.21
C LEU A 205 0.84 -25.55 -25.68
N LYS A 206 1.18 -26.73 -26.20
CA LYS A 206 0.77 -27.22 -27.53
C LYS A 206 -0.46 -28.14 -27.48
N GLY A 207 -0.96 -28.44 -26.28
CA GLY A 207 -2.11 -29.29 -26.06
C GLY A 207 -3.46 -28.56 -26.19
N SER A 208 -4.47 -29.10 -25.52
CA SER A 208 -5.83 -28.56 -25.53
C SER A 208 -5.95 -27.20 -24.83
N LEU A 209 -7.10 -26.53 -24.99
CA LEU A 209 -7.39 -25.28 -24.29
C LEU A 209 -7.24 -25.40 -22.76
N SER A 210 -7.74 -26.50 -22.17
CA SER A 210 -7.64 -26.76 -20.73
C SER A 210 -6.18 -26.93 -20.28
N GLN A 211 -5.39 -27.65 -21.08
CA GLN A 211 -3.97 -27.89 -20.80
C GLN A 211 -3.15 -26.62 -20.93
N LYS A 212 -3.36 -25.83 -21.99
CA LYS A 212 -2.75 -24.51 -22.21
C LYS A 212 -2.98 -23.59 -21.02
N ASP A 213 -4.25 -23.34 -20.69
CA ASP A 213 -4.62 -22.38 -19.65
C ASP A 213 -4.08 -22.82 -18.28
N SER A 214 -4.25 -24.10 -17.90
CA SER A 214 -3.73 -24.62 -16.63
C SER A 214 -2.19 -24.53 -16.55
N SER A 215 -1.50 -24.75 -17.68
CA SER A 215 -0.04 -24.67 -17.74
C SER A 215 0.46 -23.23 -17.65
N LEU A 216 -0.20 -22.27 -18.30
CA LEU A 216 0.13 -20.85 -18.18
C LEU A 216 -0.04 -20.36 -16.73
N GLU A 217 -1.14 -20.72 -16.05
CA GLU A 217 -1.32 -20.40 -14.62
C GLU A 217 -0.20 -20.99 -13.74
N SER A 218 0.21 -22.23 -14.02
CA SER A 218 1.31 -22.90 -13.31
C SER A 218 2.65 -22.20 -13.54
N LEU A 219 2.95 -21.85 -14.80
CA LEU A 219 4.18 -21.17 -15.20
C LEU A 219 4.27 -19.78 -14.56
N ALA A 220 3.19 -18.98 -14.61
CA ALA A 220 3.13 -17.69 -13.93
C ALA A 220 3.38 -17.79 -12.42
N THR A 221 2.88 -18.86 -11.78
CA THR A 221 3.13 -19.14 -10.36
C THR A 221 4.59 -19.51 -10.08
N ILE A 222 5.20 -20.35 -10.93
CA ILE A 222 6.60 -20.77 -10.76
C ILE A 222 7.59 -19.62 -11.02
N PHE A 223 7.30 -18.71 -11.96
CA PHE A 223 8.18 -17.59 -12.31
C PHE A 223 8.12 -16.39 -11.35
N LYS A 224 7.14 -16.38 -10.46
CA LYS A 224 6.86 -15.23 -9.61
C LYS A 224 8.02 -14.96 -8.65
N ASP A 225 8.59 -13.76 -8.76
CA ASP A 225 9.64 -13.22 -7.91
C ASP A 225 10.93 -14.09 -7.84
N ASN A 226 11.17 -14.95 -8.85
CA ASN A 226 12.29 -15.90 -8.87
C ASN A 226 13.15 -15.82 -10.15
N PRO A 227 14.23 -15.01 -10.13
CA PRO A 227 15.06 -14.78 -11.32
C PRO A 227 15.90 -16.01 -11.72
N GLU A 228 16.25 -16.91 -10.80
CA GLU A 228 17.00 -18.14 -11.13
C GLU A 228 16.16 -19.04 -12.04
N VAL A 229 14.89 -19.26 -11.69
CA VAL A 229 13.99 -20.12 -12.46
C VAL A 229 13.61 -19.49 -13.81
N VAL A 230 13.41 -18.17 -13.86
CA VAL A 230 13.16 -17.46 -15.13
C VAL A 230 14.38 -17.50 -16.06
N LEU A 231 15.60 -17.23 -15.55
CA LEU A 231 16.86 -17.35 -16.30
C LEU A 231 17.00 -18.75 -16.93
N LYS A 232 16.82 -19.80 -16.12
CA LYS A 232 16.95 -21.17 -16.60
C LYS A 232 15.84 -21.57 -17.57
N PHE A 233 14.60 -21.10 -17.39
CA PHE A 233 13.50 -21.34 -18.33
C PHE A 233 13.77 -20.74 -19.71
N VAL A 234 14.18 -19.47 -19.76
CA VAL A 234 14.47 -18.77 -21.03
C VAL A 234 15.75 -19.31 -21.69
N GLY A 235 16.74 -19.72 -20.89
CA GLY A 235 17.97 -20.34 -21.37
C GLY A 235 17.81 -21.78 -21.86
N SER A 236 16.82 -22.53 -21.38
CA SER A 236 16.53 -23.88 -21.87
C SER A 236 15.89 -23.84 -23.26
N GLU A 237 16.27 -24.78 -24.14
CA GLU A 237 15.70 -24.95 -25.48
C GLU A 237 15.84 -23.75 -26.45
N SER A 238 16.87 -22.91 -26.26
CA SER A 238 17.21 -21.78 -27.13
C SER A 238 16.09 -20.75 -27.28
N GLY A 239 15.39 -20.44 -26.18
CA GLY A 239 14.34 -19.42 -26.13
C GLY A 239 12.98 -19.84 -26.73
N ARG A 240 12.87 -21.04 -27.33
CA ARG A 240 11.62 -21.52 -27.98
C ARG A 240 10.43 -21.55 -27.02
N ALA A 241 10.65 -21.88 -25.75
CA ALA A 241 9.60 -21.88 -24.72
C ALA A 241 9.02 -20.48 -24.48
N LEU A 242 9.87 -19.44 -24.46
CA LEU A 242 9.43 -18.05 -24.35
C LEU A 242 8.68 -17.61 -25.62
N SER A 243 9.15 -18.00 -26.81
CA SER A 243 8.46 -17.73 -28.08
C SER A 243 7.04 -18.30 -28.09
N SER A 244 6.83 -19.53 -27.61
CA SER A 244 5.48 -20.13 -27.53
C SER A 244 4.54 -19.34 -26.60
N ILE A 245 5.02 -18.78 -25.49
CA ILE A 245 4.20 -17.89 -24.63
C ILE A 245 3.88 -16.57 -25.36
N ILE A 246 4.84 -15.99 -26.08
CA ILE A 246 4.65 -14.75 -26.87
C ILE A 246 3.61 -14.96 -27.98
N GLU A 247 3.60 -16.12 -28.64
CA GLU A 247 2.61 -16.49 -29.66
C GLU A 247 1.20 -16.59 -29.07
N LEU A 248 1.05 -17.17 -27.87
CA LEU A 248 -0.24 -17.35 -27.19
C LEU A 248 -0.91 -16.03 -26.75
N VAL A 249 -0.18 -14.90 -26.69
CA VAL A 249 -0.78 -13.55 -26.54
C VAL A 249 -1.73 -13.23 -27.71
N LYS A 250 -1.59 -13.91 -28.85
CA LYS A 250 -2.45 -13.78 -30.04
C LYS A 250 -3.42 -14.97 -30.23
N ASP A 251 -3.58 -15.85 -29.24
CA ASP A 251 -4.50 -16.99 -29.33
C ASP A 251 -5.96 -16.49 -29.54
N LYS A 252 -6.79 -17.30 -30.20
CA LYS A 252 -8.20 -16.98 -30.46
C LYS A 252 -9.04 -16.92 -29.18
N PHE A 253 -8.61 -17.56 -28.09
CA PHE A 253 -9.33 -17.57 -26.82
C PHE A 253 -8.86 -16.46 -25.88
N ALA A 254 -9.79 -15.62 -25.40
CA ALA A 254 -9.49 -14.47 -24.55
C ALA A 254 -8.83 -14.86 -23.21
N ARG A 255 -9.21 -16.00 -22.59
CA ARG A 255 -8.58 -16.50 -21.36
C ARG A 255 -7.11 -16.86 -21.60
N THR A 256 -6.80 -17.58 -22.67
CA THR A 256 -5.43 -17.95 -23.04
C THR A 256 -4.57 -16.72 -23.34
N ARG A 257 -5.09 -15.72 -24.06
CA ARG A 257 -4.41 -14.42 -24.27
C ARG A 257 -4.06 -13.73 -22.96
N LEU A 258 -5.01 -13.68 -22.02
CA LEU A 258 -4.81 -13.10 -20.69
C LEU A 258 -3.74 -13.86 -19.88
N LEU A 259 -3.82 -15.19 -19.83
CA LEU A 259 -2.89 -16.02 -19.08
C LEU A 259 -1.46 -15.98 -19.64
N ALA A 260 -1.32 -15.96 -20.98
CA ALA A 260 -0.04 -15.72 -21.64
C ALA A 260 0.51 -14.32 -21.31
N SER A 261 -0.37 -13.31 -21.31
CA SER A 261 0.00 -11.94 -20.91
C SER A 261 0.48 -11.88 -19.46
N LEU A 262 -0.19 -12.56 -18.53
CA LEU A 262 0.22 -12.65 -17.12
C LEU A 262 1.57 -13.35 -16.95
N CYS A 263 1.84 -14.44 -17.68
CA CYS A 263 3.16 -15.08 -17.71
C CYS A 263 4.26 -14.09 -18.14
N LEU A 264 4.04 -13.33 -19.21
CA LEU A 264 5.01 -12.34 -19.69
C LEU A 264 5.18 -11.16 -18.72
N ILE A 265 4.11 -10.71 -18.07
CA ILE A 265 4.19 -9.68 -17.01
C ILE A 265 5.07 -10.18 -15.86
N VAL A 266 4.87 -11.41 -15.38
CA VAL A 266 5.69 -11.99 -14.33
C VAL A 266 7.15 -12.10 -14.76
N ILE A 267 7.43 -12.67 -15.94
CA ILE A 267 8.80 -12.77 -16.49
C ILE A 267 9.44 -11.38 -16.60
N ARG A 268 8.72 -10.36 -17.08
CA ARG A 268 9.22 -8.98 -17.19
C ARG A 268 9.50 -8.35 -15.83
N ASN A 269 8.66 -8.61 -14.83
CA ASN A 269 8.81 -8.04 -13.49
C ASN A 269 9.98 -8.67 -12.74
N THR A 270 10.11 -10.00 -12.81
CA THR A 270 11.21 -10.77 -12.22
C THR A 270 12.55 -10.51 -12.94
N SER A 271 12.55 -10.45 -14.28
CA SER A 271 13.75 -10.34 -15.11
C SER A 271 13.51 -9.45 -16.35
N PRO A 272 13.59 -8.11 -16.22
CA PRO A 272 13.29 -7.15 -17.30
C PRO A 272 14.13 -7.32 -18.58
N CYS A 273 15.25 -8.04 -18.51
CA CYS A 273 16.17 -8.24 -19.63
C CYS A 273 15.62 -9.13 -20.76
N TYR A 274 14.61 -9.98 -20.51
CA TYR A 274 14.09 -10.94 -21.50
C TYR A 274 12.95 -10.40 -22.37
N LEU A 275 12.37 -9.26 -22.02
CA LEU A 275 11.28 -8.63 -22.78
C LEU A 275 11.65 -7.18 -23.12
N LYS A 276 12.82 -7.01 -23.76
CA LYS A 276 13.32 -5.70 -24.22
C LYS A 276 12.66 -5.22 -25.51
N ASP A 277 12.28 -6.12 -26.40
CA ASP A 277 11.68 -5.80 -27.71
C ASP A 277 10.41 -4.95 -27.55
N ILE A 278 10.45 -3.76 -28.15
CA ILE A 278 9.34 -2.81 -28.12
C ILE A 278 8.10 -3.39 -28.80
N ALA A 279 8.22 -4.16 -29.89
CA ALA A 279 7.08 -4.75 -30.59
C ALA A 279 6.31 -5.74 -29.71
N ILE A 280 7.01 -6.54 -28.90
CA ILE A 280 6.40 -7.46 -27.94
C ILE A 280 5.69 -6.68 -26.82
N LYS A 281 6.36 -5.65 -26.25
CA LYS A 281 5.75 -4.76 -25.25
C LYS A 281 4.49 -4.07 -25.79
N THR A 282 4.54 -3.55 -27.02
CA THR A 282 3.41 -2.88 -27.70
C THR A 282 2.25 -3.83 -27.91
N LYS A 283 2.53 -5.08 -28.33
CA LYS A 283 1.46 -6.06 -28.53
C LYS A 283 0.84 -6.49 -27.21
N LEU A 284 1.64 -6.68 -26.16
CA LEU A 284 1.17 -7.00 -24.81
C LEU A 284 0.24 -5.89 -24.26
N VAL A 285 0.64 -4.63 -24.36
CA VAL A 285 -0.20 -3.47 -23.99
C VAL A 285 -1.51 -3.45 -24.77
N ASN A 286 -1.46 -3.59 -26.10
CA ASN A 286 -2.68 -3.58 -26.92
C ASN A 286 -3.60 -4.76 -26.62
N THR A 287 -3.06 -5.97 -26.45
CA THR A 287 -3.88 -7.13 -26.11
C THR A 287 -4.55 -7.00 -24.74
N LEU A 288 -3.88 -6.41 -23.73
CA LEU A 288 -4.54 -6.13 -22.45
C LEU A 288 -5.65 -5.07 -22.59
N LEU A 289 -5.43 -4.03 -23.40
CA LEU A 289 -6.44 -3.02 -23.72
C LEU A 289 -7.63 -3.59 -24.52
N GLU A 290 -7.40 -4.55 -25.42
CA GLU A 290 -8.45 -5.32 -26.12
C GLU A 290 -9.26 -6.16 -25.11
N LEU A 291 -8.58 -6.89 -24.21
CA LEU A 291 -9.19 -7.81 -23.25
C LEU A 291 -10.07 -7.12 -22.19
N LEU A 292 -9.89 -5.81 -21.92
CA LEU A 292 -10.82 -5.01 -21.10
C LEU A 292 -12.26 -5.03 -21.65
N GLY A 293 -12.44 -5.32 -22.95
CA GLY A 293 -13.73 -5.48 -23.60
C GLY A 293 -14.41 -6.82 -23.36
N ASP A 294 -13.66 -7.86 -22.98
CA ASP A 294 -14.22 -9.20 -22.81
C ASP A 294 -15.14 -9.28 -21.57
N PRO A 295 -16.25 -10.03 -21.63
CA PRO A 295 -17.20 -10.13 -20.53
C PRO A 295 -16.65 -10.96 -19.36
N GLY A 296 -17.13 -10.64 -18.14
CA GLY A 296 -16.79 -11.37 -16.92
C GLY A 296 -15.30 -11.34 -16.56
N GLN A 297 -14.83 -12.43 -15.93
CA GLN A 297 -13.52 -12.52 -15.27
C GLN A 297 -12.32 -12.11 -16.14
N VAL A 298 -12.38 -12.33 -17.47
CA VAL A 298 -11.25 -12.00 -18.36
C VAL A 298 -11.01 -10.49 -18.41
N GLY A 299 -12.05 -9.69 -18.65
CA GLY A 299 -11.91 -8.23 -18.67
C GLY A 299 -11.69 -7.63 -17.28
N ASP A 300 -12.16 -8.29 -16.24
CA ASP A 300 -11.92 -7.90 -14.86
C ASP A 300 -10.42 -8.07 -14.52
N GLU A 301 -9.84 -9.24 -14.78
CA GLU A 301 -8.40 -9.51 -14.56
C GLU A 301 -7.49 -8.75 -15.52
N ALA A 302 -7.91 -8.49 -16.76
CA ALA A 302 -7.12 -7.71 -17.73
C ALA A 302 -6.80 -6.29 -17.23
N SER A 303 -7.69 -5.70 -16.43
CA SER A 303 -7.47 -4.37 -15.84
C SER A 303 -6.32 -4.35 -14.82
N PHE A 304 -6.28 -5.33 -13.90
CA PHE A 304 -5.16 -5.51 -12.97
C PHE A 304 -3.87 -5.96 -13.67
N ALA A 305 -3.98 -6.78 -14.73
CA ALA A 305 -2.84 -7.18 -15.53
C ALA A 305 -2.21 -5.97 -16.23
N LEU A 306 -3.02 -5.03 -16.75
CA LEU A 306 -2.54 -3.78 -17.31
C LEU A 306 -1.85 -2.92 -16.25
N SER A 307 -2.48 -2.66 -15.08
CA SER A 307 -1.86 -1.95 -13.95
C SER A 307 -0.52 -2.59 -13.57
N SER A 308 -0.48 -3.89 -13.32
CA SER A 308 0.74 -4.64 -12.99
C SER A 308 1.83 -4.50 -14.05
N LEU A 309 1.49 -4.43 -15.34
CA LEU A 309 2.44 -4.21 -16.43
C LEU A 309 3.09 -2.81 -16.37
N ILE A 310 2.31 -1.76 -16.08
CA ILE A 310 2.77 -0.35 -16.12
C ILE A 310 3.26 0.18 -14.75
N ALA A 311 2.92 -0.49 -13.65
CA ALA A 311 3.21 -0.04 -12.29
C ALA A 311 4.71 0.27 -12.10
N GLN A 312 5.01 1.51 -11.72
CA GLN A 312 6.36 2.07 -11.53
C GLN A 312 7.32 2.02 -12.75
N LYS A 313 6.86 1.62 -13.94
CA LYS A 313 7.70 1.41 -15.14
C LYS A 313 7.46 2.48 -16.19
N GLU A 314 8.31 3.50 -16.21
CA GLU A 314 8.17 4.65 -17.11
C GLU A 314 8.18 4.25 -18.60
N ASP A 315 8.95 3.22 -18.98
CA ASP A 315 8.98 2.71 -20.36
C ASP A 315 7.63 2.11 -20.78
N MET A 316 6.96 1.38 -19.89
CA MET A 316 5.63 0.82 -20.17
C MET A 316 4.54 1.87 -20.10
N GLN A 317 4.68 2.88 -19.22
CA GLN A 317 3.74 4.00 -19.14
C GLN A 317 3.77 4.86 -20.42
N LYS A 318 4.96 5.16 -20.95
CA LYS A 318 5.13 5.85 -22.25
C LYS A 318 4.48 5.04 -23.36
N LEU A 319 4.74 3.74 -23.41
CA LEU A 319 4.17 2.89 -24.45
C LEU A 319 2.65 2.72 -24.35
N ALA A 320 2.10 2.61 -23.14
CA ALA A 320 0.65 2.60 -22.93
C ALA A 320 0.01 3.94 -23.32
N PHE A 321 0.68 5.06 -23.09
CA PHE A 321 0.24 6.39 -23.51
C PHE A 321 0.19 6.50 -25.05
N GLU A 322 1.26 6.08 -25.75
CA GLU A 322 1.33 6.01 -27.21
C GLU A 322 0.24 5.12 -27.83
N ASN A 323 -0.25 4.12 -27.09
CA ASN A 323 -1.35 3.24 -27.51
C ASN A 323 -2.75 3.73 -27.06
N ASN A 324 -2.86 5.00 -26.68
CA ASN A 324 -4.08 5.69 -26.24
C ASN A 324 -4.77 5.02 -25.04
N ALA A 325 -4.00 4.46 -24.10
CA ALA A 325 -4.55 3.74 -22.95
C ALA A 325 -5.50 4.59 -22.10
N ILE A 326 -5.19 5.87 -21.86
CA ILE A 326 -6.04 6.75 -21.03
C ILE A 326 -7.43 6.91 -21.64
N ASP A 327 -7.52 7.20 -22.94
CA ASP A 327 -8.79 7.40 -23.61
C ASP A 327 -9.58 6.09 -23.74
N LYS A 328 -8.90 4.98 -24.02
CA LYS A 328 -9.53 3.65 -24.01
C LYS A 328 -10.10 3.30 -22.62
N LEU A 329 -9.31 3.49 -21.55
CA LEU A 329 -9.76 3.27 -20.17
C LEU A 329 -10.95 4.16 -19.82
N TYR A 330 -10.93 5.44 -20.22
CA TYR A 330 -12.08 6.34 -20.05
C TYR A 330 -13.33 5.83 -20.79
N CYS A 331 -13.20 5.39 -22.05
CA CYS A 331 -14.31 4.77 -22.80
C CYS A 331 -14.85 3.49 -22.14
N HIS A 332 -14.08 2.79 -21.29
CA HIS A 332 -14.58 1.69 -20.46
C HIS A 332 -15.32 2.19 -19.20
N LEU A 333 -14.93 3.32 -18.61
CA LEU A 333 -15.63 3.94 -17.49
C LEU A 333 -17.02 4.48 -17.88
N GLN A 334 -17.19 4.91 -19.14
CA GLN A 334 -18.48 5.40 -19.66
C GLN A 334 -19.48 4.29 -20.03
N LYS A 335 -19.20 3.01 -19.71
CA LYS A 335 -20.11 1.89 -20.00
C LYS A 335 -21.06 1.66 -18.83
N ASP A 336 -22.35 1.54 -19.13
CA ASP A 336 -23.39 1.21 -18.16
C ASP A 336 -23.05 -0.09 -17.40
N SER A 337 -23.31 -0.11 -16.09
CA SER A 337 -23.18 -1.28 -15.21
C SER A 337 -21.78 -1.95 -15.18
N LEU A 338 -20.71 -1.15 -15.05
CA LEU A 338 -19.36 -1.65 -14.87
C LEU A 338 -19.22 -2.50 -13.58
N ASN A 339 -18.65 -3.71 -13.68
CA ASN A 339 -18.38 -4.55 -12.52
C ASN A 339 -17.41 -3.82 -11.55
N PRO A 340 -17.68 -3.75 -10.23
CA PRO A 340 -16.82 -3.06 -9.27
C PRO A 340 -15.34 -3.48 -9.33
N ARG A 341 -15.06 -4.77 -9.54
CA ARG A 341 -13.69 -5.29 -9.66
C ARG A 341 -12.99 -4.78 -10.92
N ARG A 342 -13.72 -4.64 -12.03
CA ARG A 342 -13.19 -4.04 -13.27
C ARG A 342 -12.99 -2.53 -13.11
N PHE A 343 -13.89 -1.87 -12.39
CA PHE A 343 -13.78 -0.44 -12.09
C PHE A 343 -12.52 -0.16 -11.26
N GLU A 344 -12.33 -0.89 -10.17
CA GLU A 344 -11.13 -0.87 -9.33
C GLU A 344 -9.85 -1.00 -10.16
N GLY A 345 -9.71 -2.08 -10.96
CA GLY A 345 -8.50 -2.30 -11.75
C GLY A 345 -8.28 -1.27 -12.87
N ILE A 346 -9.33 -0.68 -13.45
CA ILE A 346 -9.22 0.45 -14.39
C ILE A 346 -8.70 1.71 -13.68
N LEU A 347 -9.23 2.01 -12.48
CA LEU A 347 -8.78 3.14 -11.66
C LEU A 347 -7.31 2.97 -11.24
N LEU A 348 -6.89 1.76 -10.87
CA LEU A 348 -5.48 1.47 -10.56
C LEU A 348 -4.58 1.61 -11.80
N ALA A 349 -5.02 1.15 -12.98
CA ALA A 349 -4.27 1.36 -14.22
C ALA A 349 -4.13 2.86 -14.55
N LEU A 350 -5.19 3.65 -14.40
CA LEU A 350 -5.12 5.11 -14.55
C LEU A 350 -4.19 5.78 -13.52
N ALA A 351 -4.16 5.26 -12.28
CA ALA A 351 -3.27 5.73 -11.23
C ALA A 351 -1.79 5.49 -11.57
N ASP A 352 -1.47 4.31 -12.11
CA ASP A 352 -0.12 3.96 -12.54
C ASP A 352 0.31 4.75 -13.78
N MET A 353 -0.58 4.95 -14.77
CA MET A 353 -0.33 5.84 -15.91
C MET A 353 0.07 7.25 -15.46
N CYS A 354 -0.65 7.77 -14.47
CA CYS A 354 -0.41 9.11 -13.91
C CYS A 354 0.66 9.13 -12.80
N SER A 355 1.39 8.02 -12.55
CA SER A 355 2.34 7.94 -11.43
C SER A 355 3.63 8.72 -11.65
N LYS A 356 4.17 8.75 -12.88
CA LYS A 356 5.44 9.42 -13.22
C LYS A 356 5.33 10.47 -14.35
N LEU A 357 4.45 10.25 -15.34
CA LEU A 357 4.43 11.04 -16.57
C LEU A 357 3.45 12.23 -16.51
N GLU A 358 3.96 13.45 -16.69
CA GLU A 358 3.12 14.66 -16.82
C GLU A 358 2.18 14.60 -18.03
N CYS A 359 2.63 14.10 -19.19
CA CYS A 359 1.77 13.96 -20.38
C CYS A 359 0.53 13.09 -20.12
N CYS A 360 0.65 12.06 -19.25
CA CYS A 360 -0.48 11.26 -18.82
C CYS A 360 -1.44 12.06 -17.93
N ARG A 361 -0.92 12.85 -16.99
CA ARG A 361 -1.74 13.74 -16.12
C ARG A 361 -2.48 14.80 -16.94
N SER A 362 -1.81 15.45 -17.89
CA SER A 362 -2.44 16.44 -18.79
C SER A 362 -3.53 15.79 -19.65
N ARG A 363 -3.27 14.61 -20.24
CA ARG A 363 -4.27 13.91 -21.04
C ARG A 363 -5.47 13.50 -20.20
N PHE A 364 -5.25 12.91 -19.04
CA PHE A 364 -6.27 12.49 -18.07
C PHE A 364 -7.25 13.64 -17.75
N LEU A 365 -6.75 14.87 -17.53
CA LEU A 365 -7.61 16.03 -17.31
C LEU A 365 -8.33 16.48 -18.58
N SER A 366 -7.64 16.56 -19.73
CA SER A 366 -8.28 16.96 -20.98
C SER A 366 -9.41 16.02 -21.43
N SER A 367 -9.29 14.73 -21.12
CA SER A 367 -10.30 13.70 -21.40
C SER A 367 -11.38 13.57 -20.33
N GLN A 368 -11.49 14.53 -19.38
CA GLN A 368 -12.50 14.61 -18.32
C GLN A 368 -12.58 13.41 -17.35
N VAL A 369 -11.55 12.55 -17.33
CA VAL A 369 -11.50 11.33 -16.49
C VAL A 369 -11.61 11.66 -14.99
N LEU A 370 -11.23 12.87 -14.59
CA LEU A 370 -11.37 13.36 -13.21
C LEU A 370 -12.81 13.27 -12.69
N ASN A 371 -13.82 13.55 -13.52
CA ASN A 371 -15.22 13.52 -13.09
C ASN A 371 -15.61 12.10 -12.64
N SER A 372 -15.35 11.10 -13.49
CA SER A 372 -15.60 9.69 -13.15
C SER A 372 -14.81 9.19 -11.94
N VAL A 373 -13.63 9.75 -11.67
CA VAL A 373 -12.85 9.44 -10.46
C VAL A 373 -13.46 10.10 -9.22
N VAL A 374 -13.95 11.33 -9.32
CA VAL A 374 -14.63 12.03 -8.22
C VAL A 374 -15.96 11.34 -7.88
N ASP A 375 -16.72 10.89 -8.87
CA ASP A 375 -17.93 10.08 -8.66
C ASP A 375 -17.58 8.73 -7.98
N ALA A 376 -16.49 8.09 -8.40
CA ALA A 376 -16.01 6.84 -7.82
C ALA A 376 -15.58 6.94 -6.34
N VAL A 377 -15.24 8.13 -5.85
CA VAL A 377 -14.97 8.38 -4.41
C VAL A 377 -16.20 8.12 -3.55
N ALA A 378 -17.41 8.19 -4.10
CA ALA A 378 -18.68 7.93 -3.40
C ALA A 378 -19.30 6.55 -3.71
N HIS A 379 -18.58 5.65 -4.40
CA HIS A 379 -19.09 4.34 -4.84
C HIS A 379 -19.30 3.33 -3.69
N ASP A 380 -20.28 2.43 -3.79
CA ASP A 380 -20.65 1.48 -2.72
C ASP A 380 -19.49 0.55 -2.27
N SER A 381 -18.69 0.06 -3.21
CA SER A 381 -17.51 -0.76 -2.93
C SER A 381 -16.33 0.06 -2.39
N ALA A 382 -15.82 -0.30 -1.22
CA ALA A 382 -14.65 0.31 -0.59
C ALA A 382 -13.37 0.16 -1.45
N ASP A 383 -13.22 -0.95 -2.17
CA ASP A 383 -12.07 -1.17 -3.06
C ASP A 383 -12.05 -0.15 -4.20
N VAL A 384 -13.23 0.17 -4.76
CA VAL A 384 -13.39 1.20 -5.79
C VAL A 384 -13.11 2.60 -5.23
N ARG A 385 -13.63 2.95 -4.03
CA ARG A 385 -13.34 4.25 -3.39
C ARG A 385 -11.84 4.42 -3.10
N SER A 386 -11.19 3.36 -2.64
CA SER A 386 -9.74 3.33 -2.42
C SER A 386 -8.97 3.52 -3.72
N ALA A 387 -9.29 2.76 -4.77
CA ALA A 387 -8.68 2.88 -6.10
C ALA A 387 -8.90 4.27 -6.73
N ALA A 388 -10.09 4.87 -6.54
CA ALA A 388 -10.40 6.22 -6.99
C ALA A 388 -9.50 7.25 -6.30
N CYS A 389 -9.34 7.17 -4.98
CA CYS A 389 -8.44 8.02 -4.22
C CYS A 389 -6.97 7.82 -4.63
N ILE A 390 -6.52 6.58 -4.87
CA ILE A 390 -5.17 6.28 -5.36
C ILE A 390 -4.95 6.90 -6.76
N CYS A 391 -5.93 6.79 -7.66
CA CYS A 391 -5.90 7.42 -8.99
C CYS A 391 -5.81 8.94 -8.90
N PHE A 392 -6.69 9.56 -8.13
CA PHE A 392 -6.71 11.00 -7.93
C PHE A 392 -5.38 11.48 -7.31
N LYS A 393 -4.86 10.79 -6.28
CA LYS A 393 -3.55 11.09 -5.67
C LYS A 393 -2.43 11.13 -6.71
N SER A 394 -2.45 10.24 -7.71
CA SER A 394 -1.46 10.26 -8.81
C SER A 394 -1.60 11.44 -9.77
N VAL A 395 -2.83 11.86 -10.09
CA VAL A 395 -3.09 13.03 -10.96
C VAL A 395 -2.77 14.34 -10.24
N ALA A 396 -3.10 14.44 -8.95
CA ALA A 396 -2.87 15.59 -8.08
C ALA A 396 -1.39 15.87 -7.76
N ARG A 397 -0.43 15.08 -8.26
CA ARG A 397 1.01 15.35 -8.12
C ARG A 397 1.53 16.43 -9.08
N SER A 398 0.78 16.80 -10.12
CA SER A 398 1.22 17.82 -11.07
C SER A 398 1.06 19.23 -10.50
N ILE A 399 2.19 19.92 -10.32
CA ILE A 399 2.22 21.33 -9.88
C ILE A 399 1.49 22.22 -10.90
N GLN A 400 1.57 21.93 -12.20
CA GLN A 400 0.89 22.70 -13.24
C GLN A 400 -0.64 22.64 -13.06
N ASN A 401 -1.17 21.45 -12.81
CA ASN A 401 -2.62 21.23 -12.64
C ASN A 401 -3.13 21.75 -11.28
N LEU A 402 -2.30 21.67 -10.23
CA LEU A 402 -2.57 22.29 -8.93
C LEU A 402 -2.70 23.82 -9.07
N SER A 403 -1.71 24.47 -9.68
CA SER A 403 -1.72 25.92 -9.91
C SER A 403 -2.89 26.35 -10.81
N ALA A 404 -3.23 25.58 -11.84
CA ALA A 404 -4.41 25.81 -12.67
C ALA A 404 -5.73 25.74 -11.86
N GLY A 405 -5.79 24.91 -10.82
CA GLY A 405 -6.92 24.84 -9.89
C GLY A 405 -7.93 23.74 -10.15
N SER A 406 -7.58 22.75 -10.97
CA SER A 406 -8.49 21.69 -11.40
C SER A 406 -9.04 20.83 -10.25
N PHE A 407 -8.49 20.94 -9.03
CA PHE A 407 -8.78 20.05 -7.89
C PHE A 407 -9.42 20.72 -6.68
N LEU A 408 -9.53 22.06 -6.64
CA LEU A 408 -10.13 22.80 -5.52
C LEU A 408 -11.40 23.55 -5.97
N THR A 409 -12.35 22.78 -6.49
CA THR A 409 -13.74 23.19 -6.73
C THR A 409 -14.65 22.47 -5.74
N GLU A 410 -15.84 23.02 -5.44
CA GLU A 410 -16.76 22.39 -4.48
C GLU A 410 -17.20 20.98 -4.90
N ALA A 411 -17.42 20.78 -6.21
CA ALA A 411 -17.76 19.46 -6.78
C ALA A 411 -16.69 18.39 -6.50
N VAL A 412 -15.42 18.78 -6.37
CA VAL A 412 -14.29 17.89 -6.09
C VAL A 412 -14.04 17.77 -4.58
N VAL A 413 -14.10 18.89 -3.86
CA VAL A 413 -13.80 18.97 -2.42
C VAL A 413 -14.86 18.29 -1.58
N ILE A 414 -16.15 18.42 -1.91
CA ILE A 414 -17.24 17.87 -1.08
C ILE A 414 -17.17 16.33 -1.00
N PRO A 415 -17.03 15.57 -2.11
CA PRO A 415 -16.80 14.13 -2.04
C PRO A 415 -15.54 13.74 -1.26
N LEU A 416 -14.42 14.47 -1.45
CA LEU A 416 -13.17 14.21 -0.73
C LEU A 416 -13.28 14.44 0.79
N VAL A 417 -14.03 15.45 1.24
CA VAL A 417 -14.25 15.67 2.68
C VAL A 417 -15.21 14.64 3.25
N ARG A 418 -16.23 14.19 2.50
CA ARG A 418 -17.15 13.13 2.95
C ARG A 418 -16.46 11.78 3.13
N VAL A 419 -15.59 11.39 2.20
CA VAL A 419 -14.89 10.09 2.25
C VAL A 419 -13.80 10.02 3.35
N LEU A 420 -13.51 11.13 4.03
CA LEU A 420 -12.66 11.10 5.23
C LEU A 420 -13.36 10.45 6.43
N ASP A 421 -14.69 10.31 6.41
CA ASP A 421 -15.49 9.59 7.42
C ASP A 421 -15.82 8.15 6.99
N ASP A 422 -15.06 7.59 6.04
CA ASP A 422 -15.29 6.23 5.54
C ASP A 422 -15.05 5.17 6.62
N PRO A 423 -15.89 4.13 6.74
CA PRO A 423 -15.68 3.03 7.68
C PRO A 423 -14.41 2.19 7.37
N SER A 424 -13.82 2.32 6.19
CA SER A 424 -12.58 1.65 5.82
C SER A 424 -11.37 2.55 5.98
N THR A 425 -10.48 2.19 6.92
CA THR A 425 -9.16 2.81 7.13
C THR A 425 -8.34 2.91 5.84
N SER A 426 -8.42 1.91 4.93
CA SER A 426 -7.69 1.95 3.66
C SER A 426 -8.17 3.07 2.74
N VAL A 427 -9.48 3.33 2.74
CA VAL A 427 -10.09 4.43 1.97
C VAL A 427 -9.72 5.77 2.60
N GLN A 428 -9.82 5.91 3.93
CA GLN A 428 -9.43 7.13 4.64
C GLN A 428 -7.95 7.50 4.38
N VAL A 429 -7.03 6.54 4.47
CA VAL A 429 -5.60 6.75 4.19
C VAL A 429 -5.37 7.12 2.71
N ALA A 430 -6.09 6.50 1.77
CA ALA A 430 -6.00 6.86 0.36
C ALA A 430 -6.50 8.30 0.10
N ALA A 431 -7.64 8.68 0.70
CA ALA A 431 -8.26 10.01 0.59
C ALA A 431 -7.40 11.11 1.21
N LEU A 432 -6.87 10.90 2.42
CA LEU A 432 -5.89 11.80 3.06
C LEU A 432 -4.65 11.99 2.17
N GLY A 433 -4.26 10.94 1.43
CA GLY A 433 -3.22 11.00 0.41
C GLY A 433 -3.54 11.91 -0.78
N VAL A 434 -4.81 12.04 -1.18
CA VAL A 434 -5.25 13.03 -2.18
C VAL A 434 -5.20 14.43 -1.58
N ILE A 435 -5.81 14.59 -0.39
CA ILE A 435 -5.93 15.87 0.31
C ILE A 435 -4.55 16.48 0.55
N SER A 436 -3.59 15.67 1.03
CA SER A 436 -2.20 16.09 1.23
C SER A 436 -1.56 16.71 -0.01
N ASN A 437 -1.92 16.29 -1.22
CA ASN A 437 -1.40 16.88 -2.46
C ASN A 437 -2.12 18.20 -2.81
N ILE A 438 -3.46 18.24 -2.66
CA ILE A 438 -4.27 19.39 -3.13
C ILE A 438 -4.25 20.58 -2.16
N VAL A 439 -4.10 20.38 -0.85
CA VAL A 439 -4.14 21.49 0.14
C VAL A 439 -2.87 22.34 0.17
N VAL A 440 -1.81 21.93 -0.54
CA VAL A 440 -0.59 22.72 -0.76
C VAL A 440 -0.88 23.97 -1.63
N ASP A 441 -1.98 23.98 -2.41
CA ASP A 441 -2.29 24.97 -3.47
C ASP A 441 -1.75 26.37 -3.18
N PHE A 442 -0.91 26.87 -4.10
CA PHE A 442 -0.26 28.17 -4.04
C PHE A 442 -1.19 29.35 -4.38
N THR A 443 -2.48 29.08 -4.55
CA THR A 443 -3.52 30.09 -4.79
C THR A 443 -4.50 30.16 -3.61
N ALA A 444 -5.28 31.25 -3.53
CA ALA A 444 -6.22 31.52 -2.43
C ALA A 444 -7.42 30.55 -2.29
N ARG A 445 -7.44 29.43 -3.04
CA ARG A 445 -8.52 28.44 -3.06
C ARG A 445 -8.54 27.46 -1.88
N ARG A 446 -7.49 27.43 -1.04
CA ARG A 446 -7.48 26.68 0.23
C ARG A 446 -8.70 26.97 1.11
N SER A 447 -9.23 28.19 1.02
CA SER A 447 -10.48 28.64 1.65
C SER A 447 -11.70 27.76 1.35
N ILE A 448 -11.79 27.14 0.17
CA ILE A 448 -12.88 26.23 -0.20
C ILE A 448 -12.82 24.95 0.64
N PHE A 449 -11.63 24.35 0.78
CA PHE A 449 -11.42 23.16 1.61
C PHE A 449 -11.79 23.41 3.09
N ILE A 450 -11.41 24.59 3.61
CA ILE A 450 -11.76 25.01 4.97
C ILE A 450 -13.28 25.20 5.11
N ARG A 451 -13.92 25.91 4.17
CA ARG A 451 -15.38 26.16 4.16
C ARG A 451 -16.20 24.88 4.09
N CYS A 452 -15.74 23.87 3.35
CA CYS A 452 -16.37 22.55 3.28
C CYS A 452 -16.17 21.70 4.54
N GLY A 453 -15.53 22.22 5.60
CA GLY A 453 -15.30 21.51 6.87
C GLY A 453 -14.06 20.61 6.87
N GLY A 454 -13.28 20.57 5.78
CA GLY A 454 -12.14 19.67 5.63
C GLY A 454 -11.07 19.85 6.72
N MET A 455 -10.83 21.10 7.16
CA MET A 455 -9.94 21.41 8.27
C MET A 455 -10.36 20.68 9.57
N LYS A 456 -11.65 20.76 9.94
CA LYS A 456 -12.18 20.12 11.16
C LYS A 456 -12.05 18.60 11.08
N GLN A 457 -12.32 18.03 9.91
CA GLN A 457 -12.17 16.58 9.69
C GLN A 457 -10.71 16.13 9.80
N LEU A 458 -9.74 16.90 9.29
CA LEU A 458 -8.31 16.59 9.48
C LEU A 458 -7.90 16.65 10.97
N VAL A 459 -8.41 17.63 11.73
CA VAL A 459 -8.18 17.74 13.18
C VAL A 459 -8.86 16.61 13.97
N GLN A 460 -9.98 16.09 13.49
CA GLN A 460 -10.61 14.91 14.09
C GLN A 460 -9.82 13.63 13.79
N LEU A 461 -9.33 13.47 12.55
CA LEU A 461 -8.54 12.30 12.15
C LEU A 461 -7.13 12.26 12.76
N SER A 462 -6.53 13.41 13.11
CA SER A 462 -5.27 13.43 13.88
C SER A 462 -5.44 12.84 15.29
N LYS A 463 -6.67 12.70 15.80
CA LYS A 463 -7.01 12.05 17.09
C LYS A 463 -7.33 10.55 16.97
N SER A 464 -7.19 9.96 15.77
CA SER A 464 -7.53 8.55 15.53
C SER A 464 -6.67 7.58 16.34
N MET A 465 -7.24 6.47 16.78
CA MET A 465 -6.46 5.36 17.37
C MET A 465 -5.52 4.72 16.34
N ASP A 466 -5.85 4.79 15.05
CA ASP A 466 -4.99 4.29 13.97
C ASP A 466 -3.88 5.29 13.62
N ALA A 467 -2.63 4.85 13.74
CA ALA A 467 -1.46 5.69 13.52
C ALA A 467 -1.24 6.10 12.05
N ALA A 468 -1.68 5.28 11.07
CA ALA A 468 -1.59 5.64 9.66
C ALA A 468 -2.60 6.74 9.31
N ILE A 469 -3.78 6.75 9.93
CA ILE A 469 -4.72 7.88 9.86
C ILE A 469 -4.09 9.13 10.47
N ARG A 470 -3.58 9.06 11.72
CA ARG A 470 -2.94 10.22 12.38
C ARG A 470 -1.81 10.82 11.54
N LEU A 471 -0.92 9.97 11.02
CA LEU A 471 0.19 10.34 10.12
C LEU A 471 -0.30 11.12 8.90
N ASN A 472 -1.27 10.57 8.15
CA ASN A 472 -1.71 11.19 6.90
C ASN A 472 -2.57 12.44 7.15
N ALA A 473 -3.29 12.52 8.27
CA ALA A 473 -3.99 13.73 8.71
C ALA A 473 -3.01 14.85 9.08
N LEU A 474 -1.95 14.56 9.84
CA LEU A 474 -0.89 15.52 10.13
C LEU A 474 -0.13 15.97 8.88
N TRP A 475 0.12 15.07 7.93
CA TRP A 475 0.74 15.45 6.65
C TRP A 475 -0.15 16.43 5.87
N ALA A 476 -1.47 16.18 5.80
CA ALA A 476 -2.41 17.11 5.19
C ALA A 476 -2.47 18.46 5.92
N LEU A 477 -2.50 18.48 7.26
CA LEU A 477 -2.47 19.73 8.05
C LEU A 477 -1.17 20.50 7.85
N ARG A 478 -0.02 19.83 7.91
CA ARG A 478 1.31 20.41 7.63
C ARG A 478 1.33 21.08 6.26
N ASN A 479 0.80 20.40 5.24
CA ASN A 479 0.76 20.90 3.87
C ASN A 479 -0.21 22.08 3.71
N LEU A 480 -1.35 22.08 4.40
CA LEU A 480 -2.29 23.22 4.45
C LEU A 480 -1.64 24.47 5.10
N MET A 481 -0.76 24.26 6.09
CA MET A 481 0.00 25.30 6.77
C MET A 481 1.25 25.78 6.02
N PHE A 482 1.65 25.14 4.93
CA PHE A 482 2.82 25.56 4.16
C PHE A 482 2.58 26.93 3.49
N GLN A 483 3.33 27.95 3.91
CA GLN A 483 3.13 29.35 3.50
C GLN A 483 1.69 29.85 3.72
N ALA A 484 1.06 29.44 4.82
CA ALA A 484 -0.29 29.89 5.16
C ALA A 484 -0.30 31.31 5.76
N GLU A 485 -1.28 32.12 5.35
CA GLU A 485 -1.55 33.45 5.92
C GLU A 485 -1.91 33.37 7.42
N SER A 486 -1.67 34.45 8.18
CA SER A 486 -1.88 34.49 9.64
C SER A 486 -3.28 34.04 10.06
N LYS A 487 -4.33 34.46 9.34
CA LYS A 487 -5.73 34.09 9.63
C LYS A 487 -6.01 32.59 9.40
N CYS A 488 -5.30 31.96 8.47
CA CYS A 488 -5.41 30.52 8.22
C CYS A 488 -4.73 29.72 9.34
N LYS A 489 -3.54 30.19 9.78
CA LYS A 489 -2.83 29.62 10.93
C LYS A 489 -3.65 29.72 12.22
N GLU A 490 -4.21 30.89 12.49
CA GLU A 490 -5.08 31.17 13.64
C GLU A 490 -6.25 30.18 13.68
N GLY A 491 -7.01 30.06 12.58
CA GLY A 491 -8.14 29.13 12.49
C GLY A 491 -7.75 27.66 12.69
N VAL A 492 -6.60 27.22 12.18
CA VAL A 492 -6.09 25.86 12.41
C VAL A 492 -5.63 25.66 13.85
N PHE A 493 -4.96 26.66 14.44
CA PHE A 493 -4.49 26.60 15.82
C PHE A 493 -5.65 26.54 16.82
N MET A 494 -6.73 27.30 16.60
CA MET A 494 -7.92 27.26 17.45
C MET A 494 -8.63 25.90 17.47
N GLU A 495 -8.67 25.18 16.34
CA GLU A 495 -9.28 23.84 16.29
C GLU A 495 -8.34 22.76 16.84
N LEU A 496 -7.02 22.90 16.63
CA LEU A 496 -6.03 21.97 17.19
C LEU A 496 -5.91 22.11 18.71
N THR A 497 -5.75 23.33 19.24
CA THR A 497 -5.31 23.66 20.62
C THR A 497 -3.85 23.27 20.92
N ALA A 498 -3.25 23.90 21.93
CA ALA A 498 -1.84 23.68 22.25
C ALA A 498 -1.62 22.32 22.93
N SER A 499 -2.50 21.93 23.85
CA SER A 499 -2.51 20.60 24.49
C SER A 499 -2.53 19.43 23.47
N LEU A 500 -3.37 19.50 22.43
CA LEU A 500 -3.39 18.46 21.40
C LEU A 500 -2.08 18.42 20.60
N LEU A 501 -1.55 19.58 20.18
CA LEU A 501 -0.27 19.65 19.47
C LEU A 501 0.87 19.08 20.31
N ALA A 502 0.94 19.41 21.60
CA ALA A 502 1.89 18.82 22.53
C ALA A 502 1.73 17.30 22.66
N SER A 503 0.50 16.77 22.67
CA SER A 503 0.24 15.33 22.69
C SER A 503 0.68 14.62 21.39
N LEU A 504 0.49 15.24 20.22
CA LEU A 504 0.88 14.70 18.91
C LEU A 504 2.39 14.76 18.67
N ILE A 505 3.07 15.76 19.23
CA ILE A 505 4.55 15.80 19.32
C ILE A 505 5.05 14.64 20.18
N CYS A 506 4.31 14.27 21.23
CA CYS A 506 4.65 13.16 22.14
C CYS A 506 3.98 11.83 21.76
N ASP A 507 3.47 11.67 20.53
CA ASP A 507 2.83 10.43 20.06
C ASP A 507 3.79 9.24 20.18
N PRO A 508 3.34 8.02 20.55
CA PRO A 508 4.22 6.85 20.60
C PRO A 508 4.87 6.49 19.25
N GLU A 509 4.27 6.89 18.12
CA GLU A 509 4.75 6.52 16.79
C GLU A 509 5.68 7.60 16.19
N PRO A 510 6.98 7.31 15.96
CA PRO A 510 7.97 8.32 15.54
C PRO A 510 7.64 9.07 14.23
N PHE A 511 6.87 8.44 13.33
CA PHE A 511 6.44 9.07 12.08
C PHE A 511 5.30 10.08 12.29
N VAL A 512 4.47 9.90 13.33
CA VAL A 512 3.45 10.87 13.75
C VAL A 512 4.15 12.07 14.39
N GLN A 513 5.11 11.83 15.30
CA GLN A 513 5.95 12.86 15.91
C GLN A 513 6.64 13.75 14.86
N GLU A 514 7.24 13.15 13.82
CA GLU A 514 7.88 13.89 12.73
C GLU A 514 6.91 14.85 12.03
N GLN A 515 5.70 14.39 11.66
CA GLN A 515 4.73 15.25 10.98
C GLN A 515 4.09 16.28 11.93
N ALA A 516 3.96 15.98 13.23
CA ALA A 516 3.52 16.94 14.24
C ALA A 516 4.53 18.09 14.40
N LEU A 517 5.82 17.78 14.54
CA LEU A 517 6.89 18.77 14.58
C LEU A 517 6.99 19.57 13.28
N ALA A 518 6.82 18.92 12.12
CA ALA A 518 6.81 19.60 10.83
C ALA A 518 5.57 20.51 10.63
N LEU A 519 4.42 20.17 11.22
CA LEU A 519 3.24 21.03 11.30
C LEU A 519 3.51 22.26 12.19
N VAL A 520 4.04 22.06 13.40
CA VAL A 520 4.41 23.18 14.29
C VAL A 520 5.43 24.09 13.64
N ARG A 521 6.44 23.54 12.97
CA ARG A 521 7.43 24.31 12.19
C ARG A 521 6.76 25.25 11.19
N ASN A 522 5.78 24.76 10.42
CA ASN A 522 5.03 25.57 9.47
C ASN A 522 4.10 26.59 10.17
N LEU A 523 3.54 26.25 11.33
CA LEU A 523 2.77 27.19 12.15
C LEU A 523 3.63 28.36 12.63
N VAL A 524 4.86 28.14 13.10
CA VAL A 524 5.77 29.20 13.58
C VAL A 524 6.61 29.91 12.50
N ASP A 525 6.46 29.53 11.23
CA ASP A 525 7.25 30.09 10.12
C ASP A 525 6.79 31.50 9.70
N GLY A 526 7.70 32.48 9.58
CA GLY A 526 7.37 33.82 9.07
C GLY A 526 7.36 34.93 10.13
N CYS A 527 6.20 35.54 10.41
CA CYS A 527 6.11 36.71 11.30
C CYS A 527 6.18 36.34 12.79
N ILE A 528 6.63 37.28 13.64
CA ILE A 528 6.79 37.07 15.09
C ILE A 528 5.48 36.61 15.76
N SER A 529 4.32 37.12 15.34
CA SER A 529 3.01 36.65 15.85
C SER A 529 2.71 35.17 15.56
N SER A 530 3.43 34.53 14.64
CA SER A 530 3.38 33.07 14.43
C SER A 530 4.21 32.31 15.46
N VAL A 531 5.24 32.92 16.06
CA VAL A 531 6.10 32.31 17.08
C VAL A 531 5.33 32.13 18.40
N GLU A 532 4.45 33.08 18.74
CA GLU A 532 3.60 33.06 19.95
C GLU A 532 2.80 31.75 20.12
N TYR A 533 2.47 31.05 19.02
CA TYR A 533 1.72 29.79 19.09
C TYR A 533 2.40 28.70 19.92
N VAL A 534 3.74 28.65 20.01
CA VAL A 534 4.43 27.65 20.87
C VAL A 534 4.49 28.04 22.34
N PHE A 535 4.13 29.29 22.68
CA PHE A 535 4.07 29.83 24.04
C PHE A 535 2.65 29.80 24.65
N ALA A 536 1.64 29.43 23.86
CA ALA A 536 0.29 29.18 24.36
C ALA A 536 0.25 28.05 25.41
N GLU A 537 -0.72 28.12 26.32
CA GLU A 537 -0.90 27.17 27.45
C GLU A 537 0.44 26.98 28.21
N ASP A 538 1.00 28.09 28.72
CA ASP A 538 2.25 28.16 29.50
C ASP A 538 3.47 27.51 28.81
N GLY A 539 3.52 27.53 27.48
CA GLY A 539 4.64 26.98 26.71
C GLY A 539 4.62 25.46 26.49
N ILE A 540 3.48 24.79 26.72
CA ILE A 540 3.36 23.33 26.65
C ILE A 540 3.86 22.72 25.31
N ILE A 541 3.75 23.45 24.19
CA ILE A 541 4.27 23.01 22.89
C ILE A 541 5.79 23.10 22.85
N LEU A 542 6.38 24.23 23.28
CA LEU A 542 7.83 24.40 23.30
C LEU A 542 8.49 23.34 24.20
N ASP A 543 7.90 23.05 25.35
CA ASP A 543 8.35 21.99 26.25
C ASP A 543 8.20 20.59 25.65
N ALA A 544 7.13 20.32 24.89
CA ALA A 544 6.99 19.07 24.15
C ALA A 544 8.09 18.93 23.08
N VAL A 545 8.42 20.00 22.34
CA VAL A 545 9.52 20.03 21.38
C VAL A 545 10.85 19.74 22.09
N GLY A 546 11.14 20.45 23.19
CA GLY A 546 12.35 20.27 23.99
C GLY A 546 12.54 18.84 24.49
N ARG A 547 11.50 18.25 25.11
CA ARG A 547 11.52 16.84 25.56
C ARG A 547 11.84 15.88 24.42
N GLN A 548 11.16 16.00 23.27
CA GLN A 548 11.41 15.10 22.14
C GLN A 548 12.79 15.28 21.50
N LEU A 549 13.36 16.48 21.52
CA LEU A 549 14.73 16.72 21.06
C LEU A 549 15.77 16.08 22.02
N GLN A 550 15.56 16.15 23.33
CA GLN A 550 16.43 15.50 24.32
C GLN A 550 16.42 13.97 24.18
N SER A 551 15.27 13.36 23.86
CA SER A 551 15.10 11.92 23.67
C SER A 551 15.14 11.45 22.20
N ALA A 552 15.54 12.30 21.26
CA ALA A 552 15.43 12.02 19.82
C ALA A 552 16.28 10.82 19.38
N LEU A 553 15.63 9.68 19.08
CA LEU A 553 16.29 8.47 18.56
C LEU A 553 16.40 8.45 17.02
N LYS A 554 15.60 9.26 16.31
CA LYS A 554 15.63 9.36 14.83
C LYS A 554 16.04 10.76 14.39
N ALA A 555 16.85 10.83 13.34
CA ALA A 555 17.33 12.09 12.80
C ALA A 555 16.17 12.99 12.32
N GLU A 556 15.12 12.40 11.75
CA GLU A 556 13.94 13.09 11.23
C GLU A 556 13.22 13.94 12.29
N ILE A 557 13.04 13.39 13.50
CA ILE A 557 12.45 14.11 14.65
C ILE A 557 13.35 15.28 15.04
N GLY A 558 14.66 15.01 15.20
CA GLY A 558 15.66 16.03 15.49
C GLY A 558 15.67 17.16 14.46
N ILE A 559 15.57 16.84 13.17
CA ILE A 559 15.55 17.80 12.06
C ILE A 559 14.34 18.73 12.20
N GLN A 560 13.12 18.19 12.37
CA GLN A 560 11.93 19.05 12.43
C GLN A 560 11.90 19.87 13.72
N GLY A 561 12.21 19.29 14.88
CA GLY A 561 12.24 20.02 16.15
C GLY A 561 13.31 21.11 16.19
N MET A 562 14.51 20.86 15.62
CA MET A 562 15.52 21.91 15.47
C MET A 562 15.08 23.01 14.51
N TYR A 563 14.31 22.70 13.46
CA TYR A 563 13.71 23.76 12.63
C TYR A 563 12.59 24.53 13.35
N VAL A 564 11.84 23.93 14.28
CA VAL A 564 10.93 24.68 15.17
C VAL A 564 11.73 25.67 16.01
N LEU A 565 12.76 25.22 16.73
CA LEU A 565 13.61 26.09 17.54
C LEU A 565 14.31 27.18 16.71
N SER A 566 14.77 26.84 15.49
CA SER A 566 15.37 27.79 14.55
C SER A 566 14.38 28.89 14.16
N ASN A 567 13.11 28.56 13.92
CA ASN A 567 12.08 29.54 13.59
C ASN A 567 11.71 30.41 14.80
N VAL A 568 11.55 29.82 15.99
CA VAL A 568 11.33 30.56 17.25
C VAL A 568 12.47 31.55 17.54
N ALA A 569 13.72 31.14 17.31
CA ALA A 569 14.91 31.99 17.50
C ALA A 569 15.01 33.19 16.52
N THR A 570 14.09 33.33 15.56
CA THR A 570 13.97 34.56 14.73
C THR A 570 13.20 35.69 15.41
N GLY A 571 12.45 35.39 16.48
CA GLY A 571 11.66 36.36 17.24
C GLY A 571 12.49 37.26 18.17
N GLU A 572 11.77 37.99 19.02
CA GLU A 572 12.34 38.87 20.06
C GLU A 572 13.20 38.16 21.12
N GLU A 573 13.88 38.93 21.98
CA GLU A 573 14.84 38.42 22.97
C GLU A 573 14.28 37.31 23.87
N PHE A 574 13.04 37.45 24.36
CA PHE A 574 12.37 36.42 25.18
C PHE A 574 12.26 35.06 24.45
N HIS A 575 11.95 35.08 23.15
CA HIS A 575 11.91 33.87 22.32
C HIS A 575 13.28 33.21 22.20
N LYS A 576 14.35 34.01 22.12
CA LYS A 576 15.74 33.53 22.00
C LYS A 576 16.23 32.92 23.31
N GLU A 577 15.93 33.55 24.44
CA GLU A 577 16.23 32.98 25.77
C GLU A 577 15.45 31.68 26.00
N ALA A 578 14.17 31.63 25.61
CA ALA A 578 13.39 30.40 25.70
C ALA A 578 13.99 29.26 24.85
N VAL A 579 14.44 29.54 23.61
CA VAL A 579 15.16 28.54 22.80
C VAL A 579 16.49 28.14 23.44
N LEU A 580 17.26 29.08 23.99
CA LEU A 580 18.53 28.80 24.65
C LEU A 580 18.34 27.85 25.85
N ASN A 581 17.31 28.10 26.67
CA ASN A 581 16.94 27.25 27.80
C ASN A 581 16.51 25.84 27.37
N GLN A 582 15.86 25.69 26.21
CA GLN A 582 15.57 24.36 25.66
C GLN A 582 16.84 23.65 25.18
N LEU A 583 17.77 24.35 24.50
CA LEU A 583 19.04 23.77 24.01
C LEU A 583 20.02 23.40 25.13
N ILE A 584 20.02 24.16 26.22
CA ILE A 584 20.89 24.02 27.38
C ILE A 584 20.01 24.01 28.65
N PRO A 585 19.31 22.89 28.93
CA PRO A 585 18.48 22.79 30.12
C PRO A 585 19.32 22.99 31.39
N HIS A 586 18.80 23.75 32.35
CA HIS A 586 19.42 23.87 33.68
C HIS A 586 19.29 22.54 34.43
N ALA A 587 20.31 21.67 34.30
CA ALA A 587 20.41 20.42 35.02
C ALA A 587 21.79 20.27 35.69
N GLU A 588 21.78 19.73 36.90
CA GLU A 588 22.94 19.63 37.78
C GLU A 588 24.02 18.71 37.20
N THR A 589 25.28 19.16 37.25
CA THR A 589 26.50 18.35 37.02
C THR A 589 26.62 17.56 35.70
N GLY A 590 27.27 18.18 34.71
CA GLY A 590 28.14 17.45 33.75
C GLY A 590 27.49 16.85 32.49
N ALA A 591 26.18 16.98 32.30
CA ALA A 591 25.52 16.53 31.07
C ALA A 591 25.86 17.45 29.88
N GLN A 592 26.37 16.86 28.78
CA GLN A 592 26.66 17.60 27.54
C GLN A 592 25.36 17.99 26.82
N ALA A 593 25.24 19.26 26.41
CA ALA A 593 24.08 19.78 25.68
C ALA A 593 23.78 18.92 24.43
N TYR A 594 22.53 18.47 24.28
CA TYR A 594 22.16 17.49 23.24
C TYR A 594 22.41 18.00 21.82
N ILE A 595 22.35 19.33 21.61
CA ILE A 595 22.67 19.95 20.32
C ILE A 595 24.08 19.60 19.82
N ILE A 596 25.05 19.31 20.71
CA ILE A 596 26.39 18.86 20.27
C ILE A 596 26.31 17.51 19.58
N LYS A 597 25.45 16.58 20.04
CA LYS A 597 25.19 15.30 19.37
C LYS A 597 24.59 15.52 17.97
N PHE A 598 23.75 16.55 17.81
CA PHE A 598 23.17 16.91 16.50
C PHE A 598 24.19 17.56 15.57
N LEU A 599 25.07 18.42 16.09
CA LEU A 599 26.20 19.01 15.35
C LEU A 599 27.24 17.95 14.94
N GLN A 600 27.34 16.84 15.67
CA GLN A 600 28.18 15.68 15.37
C GLN A 600 27.45 14.58 14.58
N SER A 601 26.18 14.76 14.23
CA SER A 601 25.39 13.76 13.51
C SER A 601 25.95 13.48 12.13
N ASN A 602 25.87 12.23 11.67
CA ASN A 602 26.18 11.88 10.28
C ASN A 602 25.19 12.50 9.28
N ASP A 603 23.95 12.79 9.69
CA ASP A 603 22.94 13.44 8.84
C ASP A 603 23.22 14.94 8.71
N SER A 604 23.56 15.39 7.50
CA SER A 604 23.85 16.80 7.22
C SER A 604 22.64 17.71 7.41
N ARG A 605 21.40 17.23 7.20
CA ARG A 605 20.17 18.01 7.41
C ARG A 605 20.00 18.37 8.88
N LEU A 606 20.38 17.46 9.78
CA LEU A 606 20.34 17.68 11.23
C LEU A 606 21.42 18.67 11.67
N ARG A 607 22.66 18.51 11.15
CA ARG A 607 23.74 19.50 11.35
C ARG A 607 23.33 20.88 10.84
N THR A 608 22.72 20.98 9.65
CA THR A 608 22.21 22.22 9.06
C THR A 608 21.20 22.92 9.97
N ALA A 609 20.19 22.20 10.49
CA ALA A 609 19.18 22.77 11.38
C ALA A 609 19.78 23.23 12.72
N ALA A 610 20.72 22.46 13.28
CA ALA A 610 21.40 22.81 14.52
C ALA A 610 22.26 24.07 14.39
N VAL A 611 23.09 24.18 13.34
CA VAL A 611 23.90 25.38 13.11
C VAL A 611 23.01 26.60 12.81
N TRP A 612 21.91 26.44 12.06
CA TRP A 612 21.00 27.55 11.77
C TRP A 612 20.31 28.09 13.03
N THR A 613 19.93 27.22 13.96
CA THR A 613 19.38 27.64 15.26
C THR A 613 20.38 28.54 16.00
N VAL A 614 21.67 28.17 16.02
CA VAL A 614 22.73 29.00 16.61
C VAL A 614 22.88 30.35 15.87
N VAL A 615 22.90 30.37 14.54
CA VAL A 615 22.97 31.60 13.72
C VAL A 615 21.85 32.59 14.04
N ASN A 616 20.65 32.10 14.39
CA ASN A 616 19.51 32.96 14.73
C ASN A 616 19.62 33.52 16.17
N LEU A 617 20.13 32.72 17.12
CA LEU A 617 20.44 33.14 18.49
C LEU A 617 21.56 34.19 18.54
N THR A 618 22.61 34.04 17.72
CA THR A 618 23.77 34.94 17.64
C THR A 618 23.67 36.00 16.55
N ASN A 619 22.46 36.32 16.09
CA ASN A 619 22.25 37.44 15.17
C ASN A 619 22.72 38.76 15.83
N SER A 620 23.71 39.43 15.24
CA SER A 620 24.36 40.62 15.81
C SER A 620 23.48 41.87 15.92
N LEU A 621 22.26 41.85 15.34
CA LEU A 621 21.26 42.90 15.50
C LEU A 621 20.43 42.77 16.81
N SER A 622 20.60 41.66 17.53
CA SER A 622 19.83 41.31 18.74
C SER A 622 20.56 41.81 20.00
N PRO A 623 19.93 42.60 20.90
CA PRO A 623 20.59 43.19 22.07
C PRO A 623 21.40 42.20 22.95
N GLY A 624 20.83 41.04 23.31
CA GLY A 624 21.49 40.02 24.14
C GLY A 624 22.34 39.02 23.36
N ALA A 625 22.68 39.27 22.08
CA ALA A 625 23.44 38.31 21.27
C ALA A 625 24.84 38.01 21.83
N VAL A 626 25.44 38.98 22.54
CA VAL A 626 26.72 38.84 23.25
C VAL A 626 26.60 37.84 24.40
N ASP A 627 25.62 38.01 25.29
CA ASP A 627 25.44 37.16 26.46
C ASP A 627 25.10 35.72 26.05
N ARG A 628 24.24 35.56 25.04
CA ARG A 628 23.93 34.26 24.43
C ARG A 628 25.17 33.60 23.82
N LEU A 629 26.06 34.36 23.17
CA LEU A 629 27.30 33.80 22.62
C LEU A 629 28.20 33.23 23.74
N GLU A 630 28.33 33.92 24.86
CA GLU A 630 29.12 33.44 25.99
C GLU A 630 28.48 32.20 26.66
N ILE A 631 27.17 32.12 26.77
CA ILE A 631 26.47 30.91 27.24
C ILE A 631 26.72 29.73 26.28
N LEU A 632 26.59 29.95 24.95
CA LEU A 632 26.90 28.94 23.92
C LEU A 632 28.39 28.55 23.91
N ARG A 633 29.29 29.46 24.28
CA ARG A 633 30.74 29.21 24.43
C ARG A 633 31.00 28.34 25.65
N GLY A 634 30.41 28.66 26.80
CA GLY A 634 30.48 27.88 28.04
C GLY A 634 29.93 26.46 27.88
N ALA A 635 28.87 26.29 27.08
CA ALA A 635 28.32 24.98 26.72
C ALA A 635 29.14 24.19 25.68
N GLY A 636 30.25 24.74 25.16
CA GLY A 636 31.13 24.09 24.18
C GLY A 636 30.62 24.10 22.73
N ILE A 637 29.46 24.70 22.47
CA ILE A 637 28.81 24.72 21.13
C ILE A 637 29.64 25.52 20.13
N VAL A 638 30.21 26.66 20.56
CA VAL A 638 31.11 27.49 19.74
C VAL A 638 32.37 26.71 19.32
N SER A 639 32.92 25.86 20.19
CA SER A 639 34.07 25.01 19.86
C SER A 639 33.70 23.94 18.83
N GLN A 640 32.54 23.29 18.99
CA GLN A 640 32.04 22.32 18.03
C GLN A 640 31.81 22.94 16.64
N ILE A 641 31.23 24.15 16.55
CA ILE A 641 31.04 24.86 15.28
C ILE A 641 32.37 25.22 14.61
N ASN A 642 33.40 25.60 15.38
CA ASN A 642 34.75 25.83 14.83
C ASN A 642 35.34 24.56 14.20
N ASN A 643 35.12 23.38 14.79
CA ASN A 643 35.57 22.11 14.23
C ASN A 643 34.83 21.72 12.94
N MET A 644 33.71 22.37 12.61
CA MET A 644 32.88 22.11 11.43
C MET A 644 33.19 23.02 10.22
N GLN A 645 34.23 23.87 10.28
CA GLN A 645 34.62 24.75 9.16
C GLN A 645 34.85 24.02 7.82
N ASN A 646 35.23 22.74 7.89
CA ASN A 646 35.48 21.87 6.74
C ASN A 646 34.44 20.75 6.60
N ASP A 647 33.20 20.98 7.06
CA ASP A 647 32.10 20.02 6.84
C ASP A 647 31.95 19.68 5.35
N PRO A 648 31.79 18.39 4.98
CA PRO A 648 31.65 17.98 3.59
C PRO A 648 30.34 18.46 2.94
N CYS A 649 29.33 18.84 3.72
CA CYS A 649 28.08 19.38 3.22
C CYS A 649 28.16 20.91 3.06
N LEU A 650 27.97 21.39 1.83
CA LEU A 650 28.01 22.83 1.51
C LEU A 650 26.98 23.65 2.31
N ASP A 651 25.78 23.11 2.55
CA ASP A 651 24.74 23.78 3.34
C ASP A 651 25.12 23.95 4.82
N VAL A 652 25.84 22.99 5.38
CA VAL A 652 26.38 23.07 6.75
C VAL A 652 27.53 24.06 6.76
N LYS A 653 28.51 23.90 5.86
CA LYS A 653 29.69 24.76 5.76
C LYS A 653 29.34 26.24 5.56
N LEU A 654 28.33 26.55 4.74
CA LEU A 654 27.83 27.91 4.55
C LEU A 654 27.33 28.51 5.89
N ARG A 655 26.48 27.78 6.61
CA ARG A 655 25.91 28.23 7.89
C ARG A 655 26.95 28.31 9.01
N VAL A 656 27.93 27.39 9.03
CA VAL A 656 29.09 27.45 9.93
C VAL A 656 29.88 28.73 9.68
N ASN A 657 30.16 29.06 8.42
CA ASN A 657 30.85 30.31 8.08
C ASN A 657 30.03 31.56 8.50
N THR A 658 28.70 31.53 8.35
CA THR A 658 27.82 32.60 8.86
C THR A 658 27.93 32.75 10.38
N ALA A 659 27.83 31.64 11.14
CA ALA A 659 27.95 31.65 12.59
C ALA A 659 29.32 32.20 13.03
N LEU A 660 30.41 31.72 12.43
CA LEU A 660 31.76 32.19 12.74
C LEU A 660 32.00 33.66 12.37
N GLY A 661 31.30 34.18 11.36
CA GLY A 661 31.28 35.61 11.03
C GLY A 661 30.57 36.45 12.11
N GLN A 662 29.42 35.98 12.60
CA GLN A 662 28.71 36.60 13.72
C GLN A 662 29.53 36.57 15.00
N PHE A 663 30.13 35.43 15.36
CA PHE A 663 30.94 35.29 16.58
C PHE A 663 32.08 36.30 16.62
N LYS A 664 32.83 36.44 15.50
CA LYS A 664 33.90 37.45 15.38
C LYS A 664 33.40 38.89 15.54
N THR A 665 32.20 39.19 15.02
CA THR A 665 31.60 40.53 15.13
C THR A 665 31.17 40.83 16.57
N LEU A 666 30.62 39.84 17.28
CA LEU A 666 30.24 39.98 18.69
C LEU A 666 31.48 40.07 19.60
N ASP A 667 32.52 39.29 19.33
CA ASP A 667 33.81 39.34 20.06
C ASP A 667 34.52 40.71 19.90
N THR A 668 34.40 41.38 18.74
CA THR A 668 34.92 42.75 18.59
C THR A 668 34.07 43.79 19.32
N CYS A 669 32.73 43.65 19.36
CA CYS A 669 31.85 44.51 20.15
C CYS A 669 32.15 44.40 21.67
N LEU A 670 32.33 43.18 22.18
CA LEU A 670 32.80 42.90 23.54
C LEU A 670 34.12 43.63 23.84
N SER A 671 35.10 43.48 22.94
CA SER A 671 36.43 44.08 23.09
C SER A 671 36.38 45.61 23.15
N HIS A 672 35.57 46.26 22.29
CA HIS A 672 35.37 47.71 22.32
C HIS A 672 34.65 48.19 23.59
N THR A 673 33.66 47.44 24.07
CA THR A 673 32.89 47.81 25.28
C THR A 673 33.77 47.70 26.53
N LEU A 674 34.55 46.62 26.65
CA LEU A 674 35.51 46.42 27.75
C LEU A 674 36.65 47.45 27.70
N PHE A 675 37.13 47.82 26.50
CA PHE A 675 38.11 48.90 26.34
C PHE A 675 37.57 50.24 26.82
N ASN A 676 36.34 50.61 26.45
CA ASN A 676 35.71 51.85 26.88
C ASN A 676 35.46 51.89 28.40
N LEU A 677 34.95 50.80 29.00
CA LEU A 677 34.79 50.70 30.46
C LEU A 677 36.13 50.76 31.21
N SER A 678 37.18 50.17 30.67
CA SER A 678 38.56 50.29 31.20
C SER A 678 39.08 51.72 31.10
N LEU A 679 38.77 52.43 30.02
CA LEU A 679 39.12 53.83 29.81
C LEU A 679 38.39 54.74 30.81
N GLU A 680 37.07 54.57 30.98
CA GLU A 680 36.27 55.30 31.97
C GLU A 680 36.71 55.03 33.41
N ALA A 681 36.98 53.78 33.76
CA ALA A 681 37.54 53.41 35.07
C ALA A 681 38.93 54.02 35.30
N SER A 682 39.74 54.16 34.24
CA SER A 682 41.05 54.83 34.29
C SER A 682 40.90 56.34 34.46
N ILE A 683 39.99 56.98 33.72
CA ILE A 683 39.66 58.41 33.84
C ILE A 683 39.12 58.73 35.25
N SER A 684 38.26 57.88 35.79
CA SER A 684 37.74 57.99 37.17
C SER A 684 38.87 57.92 38.21
N ARG A 685 39.81 56.97 38.07
CA ARG A 685 40.99 56.88 38.96
C ARG A 685 41.91 58.09 38.86
N VAL A 686 42.12 58.63 37.65
CA VAL A 686 42.89 59.87 37.44
C VAL A 686 42.16 61.07 38.08
N GLY A 687 40.82 61.13 37.99
CA GLY A 687 40.00 62.12 38.68
C GLY A 687 40.13 62.06 40.20
N HIS A 688 40.11 60.87 40.80
CA HIS A 688 40.36 60.68 42.24
C HIS A 688 41.77 61.10 42.65
N ILE A 689 42.81 60.78 41.84
CA ILE A 689 44.19 61.19 42.12
C ILE A 689 44.33 62.72 42.01
N ALA A 690 43.68 63.36 41.04
CA ALA A 690 43.66 64.82 40.92
C ALA A 690 42.94 65.50 42.12
N PHE A 691 41.87 64.90 42.63
CA PHE A 691 41.15 65.40 43.82
C PHE A 691 42.03 65.30 45.09
N ILE A 692 42.78 64.21 45.25
CA ILE A 692 43.76 64.03 46.34
C ILE A 692 44.91 65.06 46.20
N PHE A 693 45.40 65.31 44.99
CA PHE A 693 46.44 66.33 44.75
C PHE A 693 45.96 67.76 45.02
N PHE A 694 44.67 68.06 44.80
CA PHE A 694 44.09 69.35 45.19
C PHE A 694 43.91 69.48 46.71
N ALA A 695 43.50 68.41 47.40
CA ALA A 695 43.35 68.41 48.85
C ALA A 695 44.68 68.58 49.60
N ILE A 696 45.78 67.99 49.09
CA ILE A 696 47.13 68.11 49.67
C ILE A 696 47.73 69.52 49.48
N LYS A 697 47.14 70.37 48.63
CA LYS A 697 47.60 71.74 48.37
C LYS A 697 46.83 72.82 49.15
N ALA A 698 45.95 72.39 50.08
CA ALA A 698 45.08 73.24 50.88
C ALA A 698 45.30 73.10 52.40
N VAL A 699 46.47 72.54 52.80
CA VAL A 699 47.01 72.47 54.15
C VAL A 699 48.44 73.01 54.11
#